data_AF-A0A9P6G9M8-F1
#
_entry.id   AF-A0A9P6G9M8-F1
#
_cell.length_a   1.000
_cell.length_b   1.000
_cell.length_c   1.000
_cell.angle_alpha   90.00
_cell.angle_beta   90.00
_cell.angle_gamma   90.00
#
_symmetry.space_group_name_H-M   'P 1'
#
loop_
_entity.id
_entity.type
_entity.pdbx_description
1 polymer ?
#
loop_
_entity_poly.entity_id
_entity_poly.type
_entity_poly.pdbx_seq_one_letter_code
_entity_poly.pdbx_strand_id
1 'polypeptide(L)'
;MQPIITTKGKATHLRYELPQRAHASVVYPVKAPNGSTIILSGSENGVGILWRGGRPLKLSAPAPKALPKVNGTKDAIMIIDSDDDYEPQNAASQPLPKAEFEDDEEELDPDRPYPSIIQQLRLPLNTEVLHIAVPRVPAPSELQPGQTIPPIFKEKIVFAVACTDYTVRILTLPLNPPPNAAKERPSTGKSMYGEEVVKIPTYAGHQTVPSGVTMTWTSQSERSNGEAAEDEMEVDQDSATVPLRRSPRKRQAQSQPTVSKDTEGFDLLVASHSPDLGGLVKIWRFSLTDTSVKAPNPISPYQTVTLAKPAAKIAFNTAHYPKKRHSQLLVADSAGAARIYDPFAPRKRNGAFGAFVALFRTRFENVKSNVPYASTFASRKPILDAAWVSGGHSILALLADGEWGLWDVKQDGSKSSADPSAFSVRNFVGTSESDKSSNGASSPKSRSGRSSLVPMTPNTRRRTQEVLFQGNPSTSIPTRGGISVAALASTNGDAALESIVIWYGKEIYRLTDLAKYRARAASSNAGNSLPGPGLFQVHDIPLLGESIVSVGQFDITKKEAQMAVPRSLLLSAGYRLIISTVTNQVADRDASTASAKDQVEEEDTRRTDQALLARGELGLEGMSRLLDNMTGSVPHNTLTLGNPRKVLFEGL
;
A
#
# COMPACT_ATOMS: atom_id res chain seq x y z
N MET A 1 24.26 -7.11 -3.23
CA MET A 1 23.85 -7.07 -4.65
C MET A 1 23.86 -5.61 -5.07
N GLN A 2 24.59 -5.23 -6.12
CA GLN A 2 24.63 -3.84 -6.60
C GLN A 2 23.57 -3.64 -7.72
N PRO A 3 22.91 -2.47 -7.80
CA PRO A 3 22.01 -2.16 -8.90
C PRO A 3 22.78 -1.73 -10.15
N ILE A 4 22.24 -2.10 -11.32
CA ILE A 4 22.53 -1.41 -12.58
C ILE A 4 21.65 -0.16 -12.60
N ILE A 5 22.27 1.02 -12.65
CA ILE A 5 21.58 2.31 -12.62
C ILE A 5 21.33 2.78 -14.06
N THR A 6 20.12 3.27 -14.35
CA THR A 6 19.85 4.08 -15.55
C THR A 6 19.06 5.32 -15.17
N THR A 7 19.65 6.49 -15.37
CA THR A 7 19.03 7.80 -15.17
C THR A 7 18.53 8.34 -16.51
N LYS A 8 17.33 8.95 -16.53
CA LYS A 8 16.81 9.66 -17.71
C LYS A 8 15.95 10.85 -17.28
N GLY A 9 16.47 12.07 -17.47
CA GLY A 9 15.85 13.28 -16.92
C GLY A 9 15.72 13.17 -15.40
N LYS A 10 14.50 13.37 -14.87
CA LYS A 10 14.21 13.25 -13.42
C LYS A 10 13.89 11.82 -12.95
N ALA A 11 13.90 10.82 -13.84
CA ALA A 11 13.63 9.43 -13.48
C ALA A 11 14.94 8.65 -13.27
N THR A 12 15.00 7.85 -12.21
CA THR A 12 16.11 6.94 -11.93
C THR A 12 15.56 5.54 -11.76
N HIS A 13 16.09 4.60 -12.54
CA HIS A 13 15.74 3.18 -12.44
C HIS A 13 16.93 2.40 -11.89
N LEU A 14 16.70 1.68 -10.80
CA LEU A 14 17.66 0.79 -10.13
C LEU A 14 17.27 -0.65 -10.46
N ARG A 15 18.05 -1.30 -11.32
CA ARG A 15 17.78 -2.64 -11.84
C ARG A 15 18.64 -3.67 -11.11
N TYR A 16 17.99 -4.65 -10.50
CA TYR A 16 18.61 -5.76 -9.81
C TYR A 16 18.32 -7.06 -10.59
N GLU A 17 19.36 -7.78 -11.01
CA GLU A 17 19.20 -9.12 -11.60
C GLU A 17 18.92 -10.14 -10.49
N LEU A 18 17.91 -10.99 -10.69
CA LEU A 18 17.53 -12.04 -9.78
C LEU A 18 18.04 -13.40 -10.31
N PRO A 19 18.69 -14.24 -9.48
CA PRO A 19 19.24 -15.52 -9.91
C PRO A 19 18.18 -16.65 -10.01
N GLN A 20 16.92 -16.33 -9.73
CA GLN A 20 15.75 -17.18 -9.90
C GLN A 20 14.62 -16.30 -10.42
N ARG A 21 13.65 -16.91 -11.10
CA ARG A 21 12.50 -16.17 -11.62
C ARG A 21 11.65 -15.61 -10.48
N ALA A 22 11.11 -14.41 -10.67
CA ALA A 22 10.15 -13.77 -9.77
C ALA A 22 8.72 -13.86 -10.34
N HIS A 23 7.78 -14.30 -9.50
CA HIS A 23 6.38 -14.57 -9.87
C HIS A 23 5.42 -13.58 -9.19
N ALA A 24 5.85 -13.03 -8.04
CA ALA A 24 5.26 -11.84 -7.43
C ALA A 24 6.32 -11.10 -6.59
N SER A 25 6.32 -9.78 -6.60
CA SER A 25 7.06 -8.95 -5.62
C SER A 25 6.12 -7.93 -4.97
N VAL A 26 6.28 -7.71 -3.66
CA VAL A 26 5.47 -6.78 -2.85
C VAL A 26 6.31 -6.10 -1.77
N VAL A 27 5.97 -4.86 -1.42
CA VAL A 27 6.57 -4.14 -0.28
C VAL A 27 5.78 -4.51 1.00
N TYR A 28 6.47 -4.83 2.09
CA TYR A 28 5.82 -5.05 3.39
C TYR A 28 5.54 -3.68 4.05
N PRO A 29 4.33 -3.41 4.58
CA PRO A 29 3.92 -2.06 4.98
C PRO A 29 4.52 -1.56 6.30
N VAL A 30 5.15 -2.43 7.09
CA VAL A 30 5.86 -2.04 8.31
C VAL A 30 7.36 -2.00 8.03
N LYS A 31 7.99 -0.83 8.24
CA LYS A 31 9.46 -0.70 8.23
C LYS A 31 10.07 -1.47 9.39
N ALA A 32 11.28 -1.99 9.22
CA ALA A 32 12.01 -2.62 10.31
C ALA A 32 12.49 -1.58 11.36
N PRO A 33 12.83 -2.01 12.60
CA PRO A 33 13.33 -1.13 13.67
C PRO A 33 14.58 -0.30 13.33
N ASN A 34 15.35 -0.70 12.31
CA ASN A 34 16.46 0.08 11.77
C ASN A 34 16.04 1.09 10.67
N GLY A 35 14.74 1.30 10.46
CA GLY A 35 14.18 2.17 9.42
C GLY A 35 14.05 1.52 8.03
N SER A 36 14.56 0.29 7.86
CA SER A 36 14.65 -0.35 6.53
C SER A 36 13.30 -0.78 5.96
N THR A 37 13.19 -0.66 4.64
CA THR A 37 12.01 -1.10 3.88
C THR A 37 12.19 -2.55 3.47
N ILE A 38 11.19 -3.38 3.76
CA ILE A 38 11.22 -4.82 3.46
C ILE A 38 10.50 -5.08 2.14
N ILE A 39 11.17 -5.79 1.23
CA ILE A 39 10.61 -6.28 -0.03
C ILE A 39 10.58 -7.80 0.00
N LEU A 40 9.41 -8.37 -0.30
CA LEU A 40 9.18 -9.81 -0.43
C LEU A 40 9.06 -10.18 -1.91
N SER A 41 9.68 -11.27 -2.32
CA SER A 41 9.71 -11.77 -3.71
C SER A 41 9.48 -13.29 -3.75
N GLY A 42 8.49 -13.73 -4.52
CA GLY A 42 8.13 -15.13 -4.70
C GLY A 42 8.86 -15.72 -5.90
N SER A 43 9.49 -16.88 -5.71
CA SER A 43 10.41 -17.49 -6.65
C SER A 43 10.23 -19.00 -6.77
N GLU A 44 10.90 -19.61 -7.74
CA GLU A 44 10.89 -21.04 -8.09
C GLU A 44 11.18 -21.99 -6.91
N ASN A 45 11.88 -21.55 -5.85
CA ASN A 45 12.20 -22.38 -4.68
C ASN A 45 11.72 -21.80 -3.33
N GLY A 46 10.88 -20.76 -3.33
CA GLY A 46 10.37 -20.13 -2.11
C GLY A 46 10.39 -18.61 -2.16
N VAL A 47 10.85 -17.97 -1.08
CA VAL A 47 10.71 -16.51 -0.90
C VAL A 47 12.07 -15.84 -0.70
N GLY A 48 12.41 -14.88 -1.56
CA GLY A 48 13.48 -13.92 -1.33
C GLY A 48 12.98 -12.73 -0.52
N ILE A 49 13.69 -12.38 0.56
CA ILE A 49 13.39 -11.25 1.45
C ILE A 49 14.57 -10.28 1.43
N LEU A 50 14.28 -8.99 1.31
CA LEU A 50 15.28 -7.93 1.11
C LEU A 50 14.99 -6.74 2.02
N TRP A 51 15.95 -6.38 2.88
CA TRP A 51 15.90 -5.17 3.70
C TRP A 51 16.72 -4.07 3.00
N ARG A 52 16.07 -2.95 2.68
CA ARG A 52 16.63 -1.86 1.88
C ARG A 52 16.55 -0.51 2.61
N GLY A 53 17.68 0.16 2.68
CA GLY A 53 17.87 1.49 3.28
C GLY A 53 17.79 1.52 4.80
N GLY A 54 18.17 2.65 5.41
CA GLY A 54 18.16 2.83 6.87
C GLY A 54 19.45 2.35 7.54
N ARG A 55 19.45 2.25 8.87
CA ARG A 55 20.68 2.05 9.66
C ARG A 55 21.31 0.68 9.39
N PRO A 56 22.56 0.60 8.93
CA PRO A 56 23.22 -0.67 8.58
C PRO A 56 23.49 -1.52 9.82
N LEU A 57 23.74 -2.82 9.59
CA LEU A 57 24.14 -3.76 10.64
C LEU A 57 25.57 -3.46 11.08
N LYS A 58 25.80 -3.28 12.39
CA LYS A 58 27.15 -3.12 12.95
C LYS A 58 28.04 -4.29 12.53
N LEU A 59 29.10 -3.99 11.80
CA LEU A 59 30.14 -4.97 11.50
C LEU A 59 30.83 -5.35 12.82
N SER A 60 30.79 -6.65 13.16
CA SER A 60 31.57 -7.16 14.30
C SER A 60 33.04 -6.82 14.08
N ALA A 61 33.63 -6.09 15.02
CA ALA A 61 34.99 -5.58 14.88
C ALA A 61 35.95 -6.75 14.60
N PRO A 62 36.91 -6.60 13.66
CA PRO A 62 37.85 -7.66 13.35
C PRO A 62 38.61 -8.03 14.63
N ALA A 63 38.57 -9.32 14.99
CA ALA A 63 39.18 -9.82 16.22
C ALA A 63 40.62 -9.30 16.36
N PRO A 64 41.02 -8.77 17.52
CA PRO A 64 42.32 -8.12 17.68
C PRO A 64 43.42 -9.09 17.27
N LYS A 65 44.25 -8.68 16.29
CA LYS A 65 45.27 -9.53 15.69
C LYS A 65 46.10 -10.19 16.79
N ALA A 66 46.03 -11.52 16.87
CA ALA A 66 46.73 -12.28 17.89
C ALA A 66 48.22 -11.93 17.84
N LEU A 67 48.75 -11.39 18.94
CA LEU A 67 50.18 -11.13 19.09
C LEU A 67 50.96 -12.44 18.86
N PRO A 68 52.08 -12.40 18.12
CA PRO A 68 52.79 -13.61 17.73
C PRO A 68 53.27 -14.37 18.98
N LYS A 69 52.82 -15.62 19.12
CA LYS A 69 53.29 -16.51 20.20
C LYS A 69 54.79 -16.75 20.03
N VAL A 70 55.57 -16.22 20.97
CA VAL A 70 57.00 -16.56 21.10
C VAL A 70 57.11 -17.99 21.62
N ASN A 71 57.92 -18.82 20.96
CA ASN A 71 58.21 -20.17 21.44
C ASN A 71 59.09 -20.11 22.70
N GLY A 72 58.63 -20.71 23.80
CA GLY A 72 59.36 -20.78 25.07
C GLY A 72 59.02 -22.03 25.87
N THR A 73 59.86 -23.06 25.73
CA THR A 73 60.17 -24.18 26.66
C THR A 73 59.06 -24.85 27.51
N LYS A 74 59.06 -26.19 27.46
CA LYS A 74 58.45 -27.12 28.44
C LYS A 74 59.06 -26.88 29.84
N ASP A 75 58.43 -27.25 30.95
CA ASP A 75 58.25 -28.65 31.41
C ASP A 75 57.25 -28.80 32.58
N ALA A 76 57.06 -30.04 33.06
CA ALA A 76 56.37 -30.47 34.29
C ALA A 76 54.82 -30.37 34.34
N ILE A 77 54.07 -31.23 35.06
CA ILE A 77 54.16 -32.70 35.31
C ILE A 77 52.85 -33.12 36.02
N MET A 78 52.15 -34.15 35.54
CA MET A 78 50.99 -34.84 36.18
C MET A 78 49.78 -33.92 36.53
N ILE A 79 48.57 -34.38 36.89
CA ILE A 79 48.06 -35.73 37.24
C ILE A 79 46.86 -36.07 36.33
N ILE A 80 46.65 -37.37 36.07
CA ILE A 80 45.40 -37.93 35.55
C ILE A 80 44.80 -38.78 36.66
N ASP A 81 43.63 -38.41 37.19
CA ASP A 81 42.68 -39.31 37.84
C ASP A 81 41.30 -38.61 37.99
N SER A 82 40.32 -39.34 38.55
CA SER A 82 38.93 -38.92 38.81
C SER A 82 38.01 -38.81 37.59
N ASP A 83 37.56 -40.00 37.19
CA ASP A 83 36.14 -40.36 36.95
C ASP A 83 35.08 -39.33 37.45
N ASP A 84 34.12 -38.98 36.60
CA ASP A 84 32.89 -38.26 36.99
C ASP A 84 31.78 -38.44 35.93
N ASP A 85 30.63 -38.98 36.32
CA ASP A 85 29.58 -39.51 35.45
C ASP A 85 28.67 -38.39 34.90
N TYR A 86 29.16 -37.63 33.92
CA TYR A 86 28.40 -36.54 33.30
C TYR A 86 27.42 -37.03 32.23
N GLU A 87 26.15 -37.23 32.66
CA GLU A 87 25.00 -37.21 31.76
C GLU A 87 25.06 -35.99 30.82
N PRO A 88 24.65 -36.11 29.54
CA PRO A 88 24.70 -35.00 28.59
C PRO A 88 23.65 -33.94 28.95
N GLN A 89 24.05 -33.00 29.81
CA GLN A 89 23.23 -31.85 30.20
C GLN A 89 22.69 -31.16 28.94
N ASN A 90 21.37 -31.06 28.84
CA ASN A 90 20.68 -30.54 27.67
C ASN A 90 21.26 -29.16 27.28
N ALA A 91 21.94 -29.12 26.13
CA ALA A 91 22.55 -27.90 25.60
C ALA A 91 21.45 -26.86 25.33
N ALA A 92 21.23 -25.97 26.31
CA ALA A 92 20.22 -24.93 26.25
C ALA A 92 20.44 -24.10 24.98
N SER A 93 19.44 -24.09 24.10
CA SER A 93 19.61 -23.52 22.76
C SER A 93 19.93 -22.05 22.86
N GLN A 94 21.19 -21.69 22.55
CA GLN A 94 21.66 -20.31 22.56
C GLN A 94 20.68 -19.42 21.79
N PRO A 95 20.16 -18.33 22.39
CA PRO A 95 19.22 -17.45 21.73
C PRO A 95 19.83 -16.90 20.44
N LEU A 96 18.99 -16.66 19.43
CA LEU A 96 19.45 -16.06 18.17
C LEU A 96 20.15 -14.72 18.47
N PRO A 97 21.35 -14.46 17.89
CA PRO A 97 22.05 -13.21 18.11
C PRO A 97 21.15 -12.04 17.68
N LYS A 98 21.02 -11.04 18.57
CA LYS A 98 20.26 -9.82 18.27
C LYS A 98 21.00 -9.05 17.17
N ALA A 99 20.26 -8.42 16.28
CA ALA A 99 20.82 -7.50 15.30
C ALA A 99 21.17 -6.18 16.01
N GLU A 100 22.44 -5.79 15.95
CA GLU A 100 22.93 -4.49 16.36
C GLU A 100 23.13 -3.61 15.12
N PHE A 101 22.83 -2.32 15.25
CA PHE A 101 22.84 -1.36 14.14
C PHE A 101 23.79 -0.21 14.46
N GLU A 102 24.33 0.41 13.41
CA GLU A 102 25.08 1.65 13.55
C GLU A 102 24.14 2.76 14.04
N ASP A 103 24.69 3.71 14.79
CA ASP A 103 23.88 4.65 15.56
C ASP A 103 23.34 5.78 14.67
N ASP A 104 24.15 6.20 13.69
CA ASP A 104 23.84 7.16 12.64
C ASP A 104 22.94 6.58 11.53
N GLU A 105 22.26 7.45 10.77
CA GLU A 105 21.48 7.06 9.59
C GLU A 105 22.34 6.89 8.32
N GLU A 106 21.81 6.19 7.33
CA GLU A 106 22.47 6.00 6.02
C GLU A 106 22.59 7.35 5.28
N GLU A 107 23.76 7.98 5.37
CA GLU A 107 24.10 9.13 4.54
C GLU A 107 24.09 8.75 3.06
N LEU A 108 23.14 9.33 2.31
CA LEU A 108 23.00 9.07 0.87
C LEU A 108 24.06 9.85 0.09
N ASP A 109 25.14 9.15 -0.25
CA ASP A 109 26.15 9.52 -1.25
C ASP A 109 25.50 10.27 -2.45
N PRO A 110 25.95 11.50 -2.79
CA PRO A 110 25.35 12.29 -3.87
C PRO A 110 25.50 11.66 -5.25
N ASP A 111 26.53 10.83 -5.48
CA ASP A 111 26.71 10.05 -6.72
C ASP A 111 25.82 8.78 -6.71
N ARG A 112 25.32 8.38 -5.53
CA ARG A 112 24.43 7.23 -5.33
C ARG A 112 23.21 7.61 -4.48
N PRO A 113 22.31 8.49 -4.99
CA PRO A 113 21.16 9.00 -4.25
C PRO A 113 20.01 7.97 -4.19
N TYR A 114 20.32 6.78 -3.70
CA TYR A 114 19.42 5.65 -3.54
C TYR A 114 19.82 4.80 -2.33
N PRO A 115 18.89 4.53 -1.38
CA PRO A 115 19.15 3.63 -0.27
C PRO A 115 19.64 2.24 -0.70
N SER A 116 20.65 1.73 0.00
CA SER A 116 21.38 0.49 -0.26
C SER A 116 20.62 -0.77 0.19
N ILE A 117 21.22 -1.95 -0.02
CA ILE A 117 20.70 -3.22 0.49
C ILE A 117 21.50 -3.60 1.74
N ILE A 118 20.84 -3.57 2.89
CA ILE A 118 21.44 -3.95 4.18
C ILE A 118 21.56 -5.46 4.28
N GLN A 119 20.48 -6.18 3.94
CA GLN A 119 20.47 -7.63 4.07
C GLN A 119 19.56 -8.30 3.04
N GLN A 120 19.98 -9.48 2.58
CA GLN A 120 19.17 -10.37 1.75
C GLN A 120 19.09 -11.76 2.38
N LEU A 121 17.88 -12.31 2.43
CA LEU A 121 17.55 -13.66 2.88
C LEU A 121 16.83 -14.42 1.75
N ARG A 122 16.94 -15.76 1.74
CA ARG A 122 16.05 -16.64 0.99
C ARG A 122 15.52 -17.70 1.94
N LEU A 123 14.22 -17.84 2.04
CA LEU A 123 13.54 -18.91 2.77
C LEU A 123 13.19 -20.02 1.76
N PRO A 124 13.90 -21.17 1.78
CA PRO A 124 13.58 -22.29 0.90
C PRO A 124 12.26 -22.91 1.34
N LEU A 125 11.29 -22.97 0.43
CA LEU A 125 9.99 -23.61 0.67
C LEU A 125 9.83 -24.94 -0.09
N ASN A 126 10.83 -25.29 -0.92
CA ASN A 126 10.86 -26.48 -1.78
C ASN A 126 9.63 -26.56 -2.70
N THR A 127 9.17 -25.39 -3.16
CA THR A 127 8.04 -25.18 -4.08
C THR A 127 8.15 -23.77 -4.66
N GLU A 128 7.63 -23.59 -5.88
CA GLU A 128 7.47 -22.27 -6.50
C GLU A 128 6.35 -21.47 -5.79
N VAL A 129 6.62 -20.19 -5.52
CA VAL A 129 5.67 -19.25 -4.91
C VAL A 129 5.14 -18.29 -5.97
N LEU A 130 3.86 -18.44 -6.33
CA LEU A 130 3.22 -17.66 -7.39
C LEU A 130 2.68 -16.31 -6.91
N HIS A 131 2.15 -16.26 -5.69
CA HIS A 131 1.47 -15.08 -5.15
C HIS A 131 1.84 -14.85 -3.69
N ILE A 132 1.99 -13.58 -3.30
CA ILE A 132 2.28 -13.13 -1.93
C ILE A 132 1.20 -12.16 -1.48
N ALA A 133 0.72 -12.33 -0.25
CA ALA A 133 -0.18 -11.39 0.43
C ALA A 133 0.41 -10.94 1.76
N VAL A 134 0.33 -9.64 2.02
CA VAL A 134 0.74 -8.98 3.27
C VAL A 134 -0.49 -8.33 3.93
N PRO A 135 -0.56 -8.23 5.26
CA PRO A 135 -1.68 -7.61 5.95
C PRO A 135 -1.60 -6.10 5.84
N ARG A 136 -2.74 -5.40 5.77
CA ARG A 136 -2.76 -3.94 5.89
C ARG A 136 -2.51 -3.55 7.34
N VAL A 137 -1.31 -3.07 7.63
CA VAL A 137 -0.94 -2.51 8.94
C VAL A 137 -0.78 -1.00 8.77
N PRO A 138 -1.59 -0.17 9.43
CA PRO A 138 -1.43 1.28 9.39
C PRO A 138 -0.15 1.68 10.15
N ALA A 139 0.50 2.77 9.72
CA ALA A 139 1.61 3.33 10.46
C ALA A 139 1.12 3.81 11.84
N PRO A 140 1.88 3.57 12.94
CA PRO A 140 1.48 4.01 14.27
C PRO A 140 1.30 5.53 14.31
N SER A 141 0.21 5.99 14.91
CA SER A 141 -0.12 7.41 15.02
C SER A 141 -0.74 7.71 16.37
N GLU A 142 -0.03 8.48 17.19
CA GLU A 142 -0.42 8.87 18.55
C GLU A 142 -1.77 9.61 18.58
N LEU A 143 -2.11 10.29 17.48
CA LEU A 143 -3.38 11.00 17.26
C LEU A 143 -4.58 10.06 17.02
N GLN A 144 -4.40 8.74 16.95
CA GLN A 144 -5.50 7.77 16.79
C GLN A 144 -5.43 6.64 17.85
N PRO A 145 -5.60 6.96 19.14
CA PRO A 145 -5.45 6.01 20.25
C PRO A 145 -6.47 4.84 20.27
N GLY A 146 -7.45 4.84 19.37
CA GLY A 146 -8.40 3.74 19.16
C GLY A 146 -7.99 2.68 18.13
N GLN A 147 -6.83 2.81 17.46
CA GLN A 147 -6.34 1.78 16.52
C GLN A 147 -5.46 0.75 17.24
N THR A 148 -6.09 -0.26 17.85
CA THR A 148 -5.38 -1.40 18.44
C THR A 148 -4.80 -2.30 17.35
N ILE A 149 -3.51 -2.13 17.04
CA ILE A 149 -2.75 -2.96 16.08
C ILE A 149 -2.23 -4.21 16.81
N PRO A 150 -2.39 -5.44 16.26
CA PRO A 150 -1.87 -6.67 16.84
C PRO A 150 -0.35 -6.59 17.11
N PRO A 151 0.13 -6.89 18.33
CA PRO A 151 1.53 -6.70 18.71
C PRO A 151 2.54 -7.42 17.80
N ILE A 152 2.18 -8.59 17.25
CA ILE A 152 3.00 -9.35 16.30
C ILE A 152 3.51 -8.54 15.12
N PHE A 153 2.75 -7.56 14.61
CA PHE A 153 3.20 -6.75 13.47
C PHE A 153 4.30 -5.74 13.82
N LYS A 154 4.61 -5.54 15.11
CA LYS A 154 5.74 -4.72 15.59
C LYS A 154 7.06 -5.48 15.62
N GLU A 155 7.01 -6.81 15.78
CA GLU A 155 8.20 -7.66 15.97
C GLU A 155 8.46 -8.66 14.83
N LYS A 156 7.42 -9.00 14.06
CA LYS A 156 7.46 -10.01 13.00
C LYS A 156 6.98 -9.45 11.65
N ILE A 157 7.63 -9.91 10.58
CA ILE A 157 7.03 -9.93 9.25
C ILE A 157 6.01 -11.07 9.26
N VAL A 158 4.76 -10.80 8.89
CA VAL A 158 3.70 -11.82 8.74
C VAL A 158 3.13 -11.74 7.33
N PHE A 159 3.15 -12.84 6.59
CA PHE A 159 2.63 -12.87 5.21
C PHE A 159 2.15 -14.26 4.81
N ALA A 160 1.40 -14.37 3.71
CA ALA A 160 0.94 -15.64 3.16
C ALA A 160 1.35 -15.79 1.70
N VAL A 161 1.56 -17.03 1.28
CA VAL A 161 1.97 -17.41 -0.06
C VAL A 161 1.04 -18.47 -0.65
N ALA A 162 0.79 -18.38 -1.96
CA ALA A 162 0.20 -19.46 -2.75
C ALA A 162 1.31 -20.18 -3.51
N CYS A 163 1.35 -21.51 -3.38
CA CYS A 163 2.41 -22.36 -3.90
C CYS A 163 1.91 -23.30 -5.01
N THR A 164 2.82 -23.76 -5.87
CA THR A 164 2.50 -24.76 -6.91
C THR A 164 2.18 -26.15 -6.36
N ASP A 165 2.62 -26.49 -5.14
CA ASP A 165 2.24 -27.73 -4.42
C ASP A 165 0.79 -27.75 -3.87
N TYR A 166 -0.10 -26.96 -4.49
CA TYR A 166 -1.50 -26.71 -4.13
C TYR A 166 -1.71 -26.09 -2.73
N THR A 167 -0.65 -25.81 -1.97
CA THR A 167 -0.79 -25.29 -0.61
C THR A 167 -0.76 -23.77 -0.52
N VAL A 168 -1.47 -23.26 0.48
CA VAL A 168 -1.32 -21.90 0.99
C VAL A 168 -0.51 -22.03 2.28
N ARG A 169 0.50 -21.18 2.45
CA ARG A 169 1.36 -21.19 3.64
C ARG A 169 1.41 -19.80 4.25
N ILE A 170 1.33 -19.70 5.57
CA ILE A 170 1.52 -18.45 6.32
C ILE A 170 2.92 -18.51 6.93
N LEU A 171 3.68 -17.44 6.79
CA LEU A 171 5.03 -17.31 7.29
C LEU A 171 5.09 -16.17 8.32
N THR A 172 5.75 -16.43 9.44
CA THR A 172 6.29 -15.37 10.32
C THR A 172 7.82 -15.45 10.33
N LEU A 173 8.49 -14.31 10.47
CA LEU A 173 9.92 -14.23 10.78
C LEU A 173 10.22 -12.89 11.48
N PRO A 174 11.37 -12.70 12.15
CA PRO A 174 11.73 -11.43 12.77
C PRO A 174 11.68 -10.25 11.79
N LEU A 175 11.23 -9.09 12.29
CA LEU A 175 11.17 -7.85 11.51
C LEU A 175 12.54 -7.24 11.25
N ASN A 176 13.48 -7.43 12.18
CA ASN A 176 14.89 -7.08 12.00
C ASN A 176 15.56 -7.99 10.94
N PRO A 177 16.47 -7.44 10.10
CA PRO A 177 17.33 -8.27 9.26
C PRO A 177 18.18 -9.24 10.11
N PRO A 178 18.36 -10.51 9.69
CA PRO A 178 19.22 -11.43 10.42
C PRO A 178 20.69 -10.97 10.36
N PRO A 179 21.45 -11.01 11.48
CA PRO A 179 22.86 -10.66 11.48
C PRO A 179 23.68 -11.69 10.69
N ASN A 180 24.87 -11.31 10.21
CA ASN A 180 25.66 -12.16 9.32
C ASN A 180 26.06 -13.51 9.95
N ALA A 181 26.38 -13.53 11.25
CA ALA A 181 26.66 -14.76 12.01
C ALA A 181 25.48 -15.77 12.01
N ALA A 182 24.22 -15.33 11.82
CA ALA A 182 23.07 -16.22 11.71
C ALA A 182 22.99 -16.93 10.34
N LYS A 183 23.67 -16.40 9.30
CA LYS A 183 23.78 -17.05 7.98
C LYS A 183 24.84 -18.13 7.92
N GLU A 184 25.89 -17.98 8.72
CA GLU A 184 27.05 -18.88 8.76
C GLU A 184 26.81 -20.11 9.66
N ARG A 185 25.79 -20.07 10.52
CA ARG A 185 25.40 -21.20 11.38
C ARG A 185 24.79 -22.34 10.53
N PRO A 186 25.33 -23.58 10.61
CA PRO A 186 24.77 -24.72 9.86
C PRO A 186 23.34 -25.06 10.33
N SER A 187 22.52 -25.59 9.42
CA SER A 187 21.08 -25.80 9.60
C SER A 187 20.74 -26.97 10.53
N THR A 188 20.69 -26.71 11.84
CA THR A 188 20.42 -27.70 12.90
C THR A 188 18.93 -28.08 13.04
N GLY A 189 18.23 -28.37 11.93
CA GLY A 189 16.87 -28.93 11.87
C GLY A 189 15.72 -28.03 12.37
N LYS A 190 16.00 -26.99 13.15
CA LYS A 190 15.08 -25.93 13.60
C LYS A 190 15.18 -24.73 12.66
N SER A 191 14.26 -23.76 12.80
CA SER A 191 14.22 -22.57 11.96
C SER A 191 15.53 -21.77 11.99
N MET A 192 16.06 -21.47 10.81
CA MET A 192 17.43 -20.97 10.63
C MET A 192 17.55 -19.49 11.02
N TYR A 193 16.46 -18.73 10.88
CA TYR A 193 16.36 -17.29 11.11
C TYR A 193 15.21 -16.93 12.07
N GLY A 194 14.67 -17.91 12.81
CA GLY A 194 13.51 -17.72 13.68
C GLY A 194 12.17 -17.62 12.92
N GLU A 195 12.12 -18.19 11.71
CA GLU A 195 10.90 -18.34 10.92
C GLU A 195 9.93 -19.39 11.48
N GLU A 196 8.64 -19.19 11.21
CA GLU A 196 7.53 -20.09 11.49
C GLU A 196 6.73 -20.26 10.19
N VAL A 197 6.37 -21.50 9.83
CA VAL A 197 5.63 -21.79 8.58
C VAL A 197 4.40 -22.64 8.86
N VAL A 198 3.24 -21.99 8.96
CA VAL A 198 1.94 -22.66 9.04
C VAL A 198 1.52 -23.08 7.62
N LYS A 199 1.80 -24.33 7.25
CA LYS A 199 1.34 -24.93 5.99
C LYS A 199 -0.12 -25.37 6.12
N ILE A 200 -1.01 -24.82 5.30
CA ILE A 200 -2.39 -25.32 5.19
C ILE A 200 -2.35 -26.64 4.39
N PRO A 201 -2.76 -27.78 4.97
CA PRO A 201 -2.67 -29.08 4.32
C PRO A 201 -3.70 -29.21 3.21
N THR A 202 -3.42 -30.06 2.21
CA THR A 202 -4.23 -30.20 0.99
C THR A 202 -5.69 -30.59 1.25
N TYR A 203 -5.99 -31.35 2.31
CA TYR A 203 -7.38 -31.68 2.68
C TYR A 203 -8.19 -30.43 3.13
N ALA A 204 -7.53 -29.41 3.68
CA ALA A 204 -8.13 -28.13 4.05
C ALA A 204 -7.98 -27.07 2.95
N GLY A 205 -6.90 -27.18 2.16
CA GLY A 205 -6.48 -26.35 1.03
C GLY A 205 -7.29 -26.56 -0.25
N HIS A 206 -6.71 -26.17 -1.38
CA HIS A 206 -7.28 -26.37 -2.72
C HIS A 206 -6.84 -27.71 -3.32
N GLN A 207 -7.53 -28.16 -4.38
CA GLN A 207 -7.13 -29.37 -5.13
C GLN A 207 -6.40 -29.03 -6.44
N THR A 208 -6.36 -27.75 -6.81
CA THR A 208 -5.51 -27.20 -7.88
C THR A 208 -4.66 -26.03 -7.36
N VAL A 209 -3.74 -25.54 -8.19
CA VAL A 209 -2.85 -24.41 -7.86
C VAL A 209 -3.67 -23.16 -7.52
N PRO A 210 -3.51 -22.55 -6.33
CA PRO A 210 -4.27 -21.36 -5.96
C PRO A 210 -3.81 -20.17 -6.80
N SER A 211 -4.75 -19.57 -7.55
CA SER A 211 -4.50 -18.48 -8.52
C SER A 211 -4.43 -17.09 -7.88
N GLY A 212 -4.39 -17.03 -6.54
CA GLY A 212 -4.22 -15.80 -5.77
C GLY A 212 -4.53 -15.98 -4.29
N VAL A 213 -3.94 -15.11 -3.47
CA VAL A 213 -4.08 -15.05 -2.01
C VAL A 213 -4.19 -13.59 -1.56
N THR A 214 -4.92 -13.34 -0.48
CA THR A 214 -5.05 -12.03 0.18
C THR A 214 -5.21 -12.25 1.69
N MET A 215 -4.82 -11.28 2.52
CA MET A 215 -5.04 -11.37 3.98
C MET A 215 -5.44 -10.03 4.61
N THR A 216 -6.09 -10.12 5.77
CA THR A 216 -6.40 -9.00 6.68
C THR A 216 -6.45 -9.54 8.11
N TRP A 217 -6.71 -8.69 9.10
CA TRP A 217 -6.81 -9.08 10.51
C TRP A 217 -8.01 -8.40 11.17
N THR A 218 -8.59 -9.06 12.18
CA THR A 218 -9.73 -8.57 12.96
C THR A 218 -9.62 -8.98 14.44
N SER A 219 -10.50 -8.49 15.30
CA SER A 219 -10.65 -8.97 16.68
C SER A 219 -11.42 -10.29 16.76
N GLN A 220 -11.15 -11.05 17.81
CA GLN A 220 -11.90 -12.24 18.19
C GLN A 220 -13.35 -11.91 18.61
N SER A 221 -13.66 -10.67 19.00
CA SER A 221 -15.02 -10.24 19.38
C SER A 221 -16.00 -10.09 18.18
N GLU A 222 -15.51 -10.01 16.93
CA GLU A 222 -16.38 -10.11 15.73
C GLU A 222 -17.03 -11.52 15.56
N ARG A 223 -16.83 -12.45 16.52
CA ARG A 223 -17.58 -13.73 16.59
C ARG A 223 -19.01 -13.58 17.10
N SER A 224 -19.33 -12.54 17.88
CA SER A 224 -20.57 -12.47 18.69
C SER A 224 -21.57 -11.39 18.30
N ASN A 225 -21.13 -10.27 17.70
CA ASN A 225 -21.98 -9.08 17.57
C ASN A 225 -22.93 -9.15 16.35
N GLY A 226 -23.94 -10.02 16.46
CA GLY A 226 -25.06 -10.13 15.54
C GLY A 226 -26.18 -9.09 15.73
N GLU A 227 -26.02 -8.16 16.68
CA GLU A 227 -27.00 -7.11 16.98
C GLU A 227 -26.58 -5.75 16.41
N ALA A 228 -27.57 -4.93 16.05
CA ALA A 228 -27.37 -3.73 15.25
C ALA A 228 -26.88 -2.54 16.10
N ALA A 229 -25.57 -2.42 16.26
CA ALA A 229 -24.94 -1.12 16.42
C ALA A 229 -25.00 -0.39 15.06
N GLU A 230 -26.04 0.41 14.86
CA GLU A 230 -26.19 1.30 13.70
C GLU A 230 -25.14 2.43 13.75
N ASP A 231 -24.68 2.90 12.59
CA ASP A 231 -23.55 3.84 12.50
C ASP A 231 -24.02 5.30 12.74
N GLU A 232 -24.44 5.64 13.97
CA GLU A 232 -24.79 7.03 14.38
C GLU A 232 -23.84 7.58 15.46
N MET A 233 -22.78 8.28 15.04
CA MET A 233 -22.10 9.32 15.82
C MET A 233 -21.30 10.23 14.86
N GLU A 234 -22.01 10.92 13.97
CA GLU A 234 -21.51 12.06 13.21
C GLU A 234 -22.15 13.31 13.83
N VAL A 235 -21.37 14.09 14.58
CA VAL A 235 -21.88 15.16 15.46
C VAL A 235 -21.64 16.52 14.81
N ASP A 236 -22.54 16.89 13.90
CA ASP A 236 -22.60 18.25 13.37
C ASP A 236 -23.20 19.21 14.43
N GLN A 237 -22.53 20.34 14.63
CA GLN A 237 -23.06 21.47 15.39
C GLN A 237 -23.81 22.40 14.43
N ASP A 238 -25.12 22.62 14.61
CA ASP A 238 -25.59 23.93 15.09
C ASP A 238 -27.11 24.09 15.35
N SER A 239 -27.43 25.08 16.19
CA SER A 239 -28.66 25.92 16.18
C SER A 239 -30.07 25.34 16.48
N ALA A 240 -30.44 25.45 17.78
CA ALA A 240 -31.60 26.21 18.30
C ALA A 240 -33.08 25.72 18.21
N THR A 241 -33.65 25.43 19.41
CA THR A 241 -35.09 25.49 19.81
C THR A 241 -36.06 24.45 19.16
N VAL A 242 -37.17 23.97 19.75
CA VAL A 242 -38.12 24.41 20.81
C VAL A 242 -38.55 23.16 21.68
N PRO A 243 -38.96 23.29 22.96
CA PRO A 243 -39.13 22.11 23.86
C PRO A 243 -40.58 21.55 24.04
N LEU A 244 -40.66 20.45 24.80
CA LEU A 244 -41.82 19.74 25.40
C LEU A 244 -42.66 18.76 24.54
N ARG A 245 -42.55 17.46 24.88
CA ARG A 245 -43.65 16.66 25.48
C ARG A 245 -43.09 15.50 26.33
N ARG A 246 -43.91 14.89 27.20
CA ARG A 246 -43.47 13.98 28.29
C ARG A 246 -43.98 12.53 28.15
N SER A 247 -43.24 11.63 28.82
CA SER A 247 -43.63 10.29 29.33
C SER A 247 -43.53 9.08 28.37
N PRO A 248 -43.45 7.83 28.89
CA PRO A 248 -43.21 7.42 30.28
C PRO A 248 -41.95 6.54 30.50
N ARG A 249 -41.28 6.80 31.64
CA ARG A 249 -40.19 6.05 32.29
C ARG A 249 -40.41 4.53 32.30
N LYS A 250 -39.69 3.76 31.46
CA LYS A 250 -39.47 2.32 31.66
C LYS A 250 -38.18 2.11 32.47
N ARG A 251 -38.13 1.06 33.29
CA ARG A 251 -37.12 0.90 34.37
C ARG A 251 -35.69 0.76 33.83
N GLN A 252 -34.75 1.43 34.48
CA GLN A 252 -33.33 1.11 34.37
C GLN A 252 -33.09 -0.30 34.89
N ALA A 253 -32.58 -1.18 34.04
CA ALA A 253 -31.75 -2.30 34.48
C ALA A 253 -30.29 -1.86 34.27
N GLN A 254 -29.57 -1.54 35.34
CA GLN A 254 -28.13 -1.26 35.24
C GLN A 254 -27.36 -2.58 35.11
N SER A 255 -27.40 -3.17 33.91
CA SER A 255 -26.30 -4.01 33.46
C SER A 255 -25.13 -3.07 33.15
N GLN A 256 -24.32 -2.77 34.17
CA GLN A 256 -22.96 -2.29 33.92
C GLN A 256 -22.29 -3.36 33.02
N PRO A 257 -21.68 -3.01 31.88
CA PRO A 257 -20.67 -3.87 31.31
C PRO A 257 -19.53 -3.89 32.32
N THR A 258 -19.47 -4.94 33.14
CA THR A 258 -18.28 -5.24 33.93
C THR A 258 -17.15 -5.39 32.92
N VAL A 259 -16.21 -4.45 32.93
CA VAL A 259 -15.02 -4.50 32.08
C VAL A 259 -14.14 -5.63 32.61
N SER A 260 -14.49 -6.87 32.24
CA SER A 260 -13.57 -7.98 32.37
C SER A 260 -12.39 -7.64 31.47
N LYS A 261 -11.21 -7.58 32.08
CA LYS A 261 -9.98 -7.10 31.42
C LYS A 261 -9.35 -8.21 30.58
N ASP A 262 -10.22 -9.02 29.97
CA ASP A 262 -9.88 -10.14 29.11
C ASP A 262 -9.28 -9.58 27.83
N THR A 263 -8.07 -10.04 27.51
CA THR A 263 -7.30 -9.54 26.37
C THR A 263 -8.11 -9.70 25.08
N GLU A 264 -8.42 -8.61 24.37
CA GLU A 264 -8.96 -8.65 23.02
C GLU A 264 -7.95 -9.32 22.09
N GLY A 265 -8.07 -10.64 21.95
CA GLY A 265 -7.27 -11.41 21.03
C GLY A 265 -7.62 -11.06 19.59
N PHE A 266 -6.65 -11.16 18.68
CA PHE A 266 -6.85 -10.91 17.26
C PHE A 266 -6.87 -12.24 16.48
N ASP A 267 -7.50 -12.23 15.32
CA ASP A 267 -7.48 -13.32 14.35
C ASP A 267 -7.04 -12.79 12.96
N LEU A 268 -6.11 -13.50 12.33
CA LEU A 268 -5.70 -13.31 10.95
C LEU A 268 -6.68 -14.02 10.01
N LEU A 269 -7.25 -13.28 9.06
CA LEU A 269 -8.08 -13.81 7.98
C LEU A 269 -7.22 -13.96 6.73
N VAL A 270 -7.10 -15.18 6.22
CA VAL A 270 -6.40 -15.48 4.96
C VAL A 270 -7.38 -16.06 3.97
N ALA A 271 -7.52 -15.43 2.81
CA ALA A 271 -8.39 -15.88 1.73
C ALA A 271 -7.55 -16.22 0.48
N SER A 272 -7.95 -17.25 -0.25
CA SER A 272 -7.34 -17.64 -1.53
C SER A 272 -8.38 -18.21 -2.49
N HIS A 273 -8.06 -18.22 -3.78
CA HIS A 273 -8.93 -18.78 -4.82
C HIS A 273 -8.22 -19.76 -5.73
N SER A 274 -8.98 -20.67 -6.32
CA SER A 274 -8.55 -21.64 -7.33
C SER A 274 -9.63 -21.79 -8.42
N PRO A 275 -9.32 -22.42 -9.57
CA PRO A 275 -10.32 -22.80 -10.55
C PRO A 275 -11.18 -24.02 -10.14
N ASP A 276 -10.97 -24.60 -8.96
CA ASP A 276 -11.69 -25.79 -8.49
C ASP A 276 -13.22 -25.62 -8.61
N LEU A 277 -13.91 -26.66 -9.10
CA LEU A 277 -15.38 -26.70 -9.23
C LEU A 277 -15.99 -25.54 -10.05
N GLY A 278 -15.22 -24.92 -10.95
CA GLY A 278 -15.64 -23.75 -11.74
C GLY A 278 -15.30 -22.41 -11.09
N GLY A 279 -14.63 -22.42 -9.94
CA GLY A 279 -14.18 -21.27 -9.17
C GLY A 279 -14.47 -21.47 -7.69
N LEU A 280 -13.42 -21.56 -6.87
CA LEU A 280 -13.54 -21.77 -5.43
C LEU A 280 -12.78 -20.69 -4.66
N VAL A 281 -13.40 -20.14 -3.61
CA VAL A 281 -12.74 -19.26 -2.64
C VAL A 281 -12.76 -19.94 -1.28
N LYS A 282 -11.60 -20.02 -0.62
CA LYS A 282 -11.48 -20.50 0.76
C LYS A 282 -10.93 -19.39 1.64
N ILE A 283 -11.53 -19.25 2.82
CA ILE A 283 -11.08 -18.33 3.88
C ILE A 283 -10.76 -19.17 5.11
N TRP A 284 -9.61 -18.93 5.72
CA TRP A 284 -9.19 -19.50 6.99
C TRP A 284 -8.99 -18.38 8.02
N ARG A 285 -9.14 -18.73 9.31
CA ARG A 285 -9.08 -17.82 10.45
C ARG A 285 -8.10 -18.41 11.48
N PHE A 286 -7.03 -17.68 11.78
CA PHE A 286 -5.93 -18.12 12.66
C PHE A 286 -5.77 -17.14 13.82
N SER A 287 -5.61 -17.61 15.05
CA SER A 287 -5.50 -16.68 16.19
C SER A 287 -4.09 -16.11 16.31
N LEU A 288 -4.01 -14.79 16.37
CA LEU A 288 -2.75 -14.07 16.57
C LEU A 288 -2.41 -14.06 18.06
N THR A 289 -1.14 -14.31 18.35
CA THR A 289 -0.49 -13.98 19.62
C THR A 289 0.61 -12.96 19.35
N ASP A 290 1.22 -12.44 20.41
CA ASP A 290 2.28 -11.42 20.31
C ASP A 290 3.47 -11.81 19.43
N THR A 291 3.74 -13.12 19.28
CA THR A 291 4.95 -13.62 18.58
C THR A 291 4.70 -14.72 17.54
N SER A 292 3.50 -15.30 17.46
CA SER A 292 3.19 -16.48 16.60
C SER A 292 1.75 -16.49 16.07
N VAL A 293 1.54 -17.22 14.96
CA VAL A 293 0.21 -17.43 14.34
C VAL A 293 -0.33 -18.81 14.71
N LYS A 294 -1.23 -18.88 15.70
CA LYS A 294 -1.79 -20.15 16.18
C LYS A 294 -2.77 -20.75 15.18
N ALA A 295 -2.42 -21.93 14.67
CA ALA A 295 -3.29 -22.75 13.85
C ALA A 295 -4.12 -23.73 14.70
N PRO A 296 -5.44 -23.86 14.45
CA PRO A 296 -6.22 -24.95 15.02
C PRO A 296 -5.77 -26.29 14.42
N ASN A 297 -5.83 -27.37 15.21
CA ASN A 297 -5.54 -28.73 14.74
C ASN A 297 -6.79 -29.61 14.93
N PRO A 298 -7.38 -30.17 13.85
CA PRO A 298 -7.01 -30.00 12.45
C PRO A 298 -7.31 -28.59 11.91
N ILE A 299 -6.50 -28.13 10.94
CA ILE A 299 -6.80 -26.90 10.20
C ILE A 299 -8.04 -27.14 9.32
N SER A 300 -9.02 -26.24 9.38
CA SER A 300 -10.23 -26.26 8.55
C SER A 300 -10.53 -24.87 7.97
N PRO A 301 -11.16 -24.77 6.78
CA PRO A 301 -11.61 -23.49 6.25
C PRO A 301 -12.75 -22.91 7.11
N TYR A 302 -12.61 -21.65 7.50
CA TYR A 302 -13.64 -20.88 8.19
C TYR A 302 -14.84 -20.59 7.26
N GLN A 303 -14.57 -20.34 5.97
CA GLN A 303 -15.58 -20.24 4.92
C GLN A 303 -15.09 -20.91 3.64
N THR A 304 -16.00 -21.56 2.91
CA THR A 304 -15.77 -22.07 1.55
C THR A 304 -16.91 -21.60 0.66
N VAL A 305 -16.58 -20.92 -0.44
CA VAL A 305 -17.54 -20.23 -1.32
C VAL A 305 -17.29 -20.65 -2.76
N THR A 306 -18.27 -21.29 -3.38
CA THR A 306 -18.27 -21.63 -4.81
C THR A 306 -18.69 -20.42 -5.65
N LEU A 307 -18.07 -20.26 -6.80
CA LEU A 307 -18.34 -19.21 -7.79
C LEU A 307 -18.91 -19.83 -9.08
N ALA A 308 -19.63 -19.03 -9.87
CA ALA A 308 -20.12 -19.46 -11.19
C ALA A 308 -19.03 -19.44 -12.29
N LYS A 309 -17.92 -18.73 -12.02
CA LYS A 309 -16.72 -18.58 -12.86
C LYS A 309 -15.51 -18.33 -11.95
N PRO A 310 -14.28 -18.72 -12.36
CA PRO A 310 -13.10 -18.55 -11.53
C PRO A 310 -12.81 -17.07 -11.29
N ALA A 311 -12.40 -16.74 -10.06
CA ALA A 311 -11.92 -15.41 -9.73
C ALA A 311 -10.59 -15.15 -10.47
N ALA A 312 -10.50 -14.00 -11.15
CA ALA A 312 -9.26 -13.45 -11.66
C ALA A 312 -8.48 -12.72 -10.54
N LYS A 313 -9.20 -12.12 -9.59
CA LYS A 313 -8.61 -11.46 -8.41
C LYS A 313 -9.52 -11.58 -7.20
N ILE A 314 -8.91 -11.70 -6.02
CA ILE A 314 -9.55 -11.40 -4.74
C ILE A 314 -8.74 -10.36 -3.95
N ALA A 315 -9.41 -9.55 -3.12
CA ALA A 315 -8.74 -8.59 -2.23
C ALA A 315 -9.62 -8.25 -1.02
N PHE A 316 -9.07 -8.27 0.19
CA PHE A 316 -9.72 -7.66 1.35
C PHE A 316 -9.78 -6.13 1.21
N ASN A 317 -10.79 -5.52 1.84
CA ASN A 317 -11.10 -4.10 1.78
C ASN A 317 -9.91 -3.22 2.24
N THR A 318 -9.78 -2.00 1.69
CA THR A 318 -8.71 -1.06 2.07
C THR A 318 -8.97 -0.32 3.39
N ALA A 319 -10.18 -0.41 3.93
CA ALA A 319 -10.53 0.18 5.22
C ALA A 319 -9.73 -0.46 6.37
N HIS A 320 -9.25 0.36 7.29
CA HIS A 320 -8.58 -0.10 8.49
C HIS A 320 -9.60 -0.62 9.53
N TYR A 321 -9.23 -1.67 10.26
CA TYR A 321 -9.86 -2.06 11.52
C TYR A 321 -9.88 -0.85 12.49
N PRO A 322 -10.94 -0.61 13.29
CA PRO A 322 -12.11 -1.47 13.54
C PRO A 322 -13.32 -1.27 12.61
N LYS A 323 -13.17 -0.64 11.43
CA LYS A 323 -14.32 -0.44 10.54
C LYS A 323 -14.83 -1.79 10.02
N LYS A 324 -16.04 -2.22 10.40
CA LYS A 324 -16.68 -3.53 10.07
C LYS A 324 -16.32 -4.07 8.66
N ARG A 325 -16.40 -3.20 7.64
CA ARG A 325 -16.08 -3.53 6.22
C ARG A 325 -14.64 -3.97 5.92
N HIS A 326 -13.67 -3.82 6.82
CA HIS A 326 -12.26 -4.21 6.60
C HIS A 326 -12.10 -5.71 6.25
N SER A 327 -13.01 -6.55 6.75
CA SER A 327 -13.09 -7.99 6.52
C SER A 327 -13.79 -8.38 5.22
N GLN A 328 -14.40 -7.41 4.51
CA GLN A 328 -15.09 -7.69 3.24
C GLN A 328 -14.10 -8.00 2.12
N LEU A 329 -14.41 -9.06 1.38
CA LEU A 329 -13.60 -9.62 0.31
C LEU A 329 -14.20 -9.26 -1.06
N LEU A 330 -13.49 -8.46 -1.84
CA LEU A 330 -13.75 -8.30 -3.27
C LEU A 330 -13.37 -9.61 -3.96
N VAL A 331 -14.26 -10.09 -4.83
CA VAL A 331 -14.07 -11.27 -5.69
C VAL A 331 -14.46 -10.88 -7.12
N ALA A 332 -13.46 -10.64 -7.98
CA ALA A 332 -13.66 -10.32 -9.39
C ALA A 332 -13.42 -11.57 -10.24
N ASP A 333 -14.40 -11.95 -11.06
CA ASP A 333 -14.27 -13.06 -12.02
C ASP A 333 -13.83 -12.59 -13.41
N SER A 334 -13.19 -13.51 -14.14
CA SER A 334 -12.75 -13.28 -15.51
C SER A 334 -13.89 -13.12 -16.51
N ALA A 335 -15.15 -13.32 -16.10
CA ALA A 335 -16.33 -13.18 -16.95
C ALA A 335 -17.02 -11.81 -16.80
N GLY A 336 -16.38 -10.84 -16.13
CA GLY A 336 -16.86 -9.47 -16.07
C GLY A 336 -17.81 -9.18 -14.91
N ALA A 337 -17.77 -9.93 -13.81
CA ALA A 337 -18.51 -9.61 -12.59
C ALA A 337 -17.61 -9.49 -11.35
N ALA A 338 -17.79 -8.40 -10.60
CA ALA A 338 -17.15 -8.16 -9.31
C ALA A 338 -18.19 -8.29 -8.20
N ARG A 339 -17.88 -9.05 -7.15
CA ARG A 339 -18.76 -9.29 -5.99
C ARG A 339 -18.07 -8.84 -4.71
N ILE A 340 -18.85 -8.37 -3.75
CA ILE A 340 -18.37 -8.17 -2.37
C ILE A 340 -18.95 -9.31 -1.53
N TYR A 341 -18.07 -10.12 -0.94
CA TYR A 341 -18.41 -11.15 0.04
C TYR A 341 -18.03 -10.66 1.44
N ASP A 342 -18.99 -10.63 2.34
CA ASP A 342 -18.78 -10.30 3.74
C ASP A 342 -18.76 -11.61 4.55
N PRO A 343 -17.65 -11.96 5.23
CA PRO A 343 -17.53 -13.22 5.96
C PRO A 343 -18.32 -13.25 7.27
N PHE A 344 -18.77 -12.10 7.78
CA PHE A 344 -19.48 -11.95 9.06
C PHE A 344 -20.94 -11.51 8.90
N ALA A 345 -21.37 -11.14 7.70
CA ALA A 345 -22.79 -10.88 7.42
C ALA A 345 -23.67 -12.10 7.76
N PRO A 346 -24.79 -11.92 8.50
CA PRO A 346 -25.63 -13.02 8.98
C PRO A 346 -26.49 -13.63 7.84
N ARG A 347 -26.48 -14.95 7.70
CA ARG A 347 -27.32 -15.65 6.70
C ARG A 347 -28.69 -15.96 7.29
N LYS A 348 -29.73 -15.32 6.75
CA LYS A 348 -31.16 -15.40 7.14
C LYS A 348 -31.83 -16.80 7.19
N ARG A 349 -31.09 -17.91 7.08
CA ARG A 349 -31.67 -19.27 6.98
C ARG A 349 -31.13 -20.33 7.95
N ASN A 350 -29.95 -20.19 8.56
CA ASN A 350 -29.33 -21.27 9.36
C ASN A 350 -28.40 -20.78 10.50
N GLY A 351 -28.41 -19.50 10.87
CA GLY A 351 -27.47 -18.94 11.88
C GLY A 351 -26.00 -18.88 11.44
N ALA A 352 -25.63 -19.50 10.32
CA ALA A 352 -24.31 -19.38 9.71
C ALA A 352 -24.03 -17.94 9.23
N PHE A 353 -22.77 -17.53 9.30
CA PHE A 353 -22.28 -16.27 8.75
C PHE A 353 -21.80 -16.45 7.29
N GLY A 354 -21.60 -15.34 6.57
CA GLY A 354 -21.00 -15.31 5.24
C GLY A 354 -22.00 -15.08 4.11
N ALA A 355 -22.02 -13.89 3.51
CA ALA A 355 -22.94 -13.53 2.43
C ALA A 355 -22.32 -12.64 1.35
N PHE A 356 -22.78 -12.76 0.10
CA PHE A 356 -22.54 -11.75 -0.92
C PHE A 356 -23.44 -10.54 -0.67
N VAL A 357 -22.85 -9.37 -0.46
CA VAL A 357 -23.57 -8.12 -0.12
C VAL A 357 -23.70 -7.16 -1.31
N ALA A 358 -22.89 -7.32 -2.36
CA ALA A 358 -22.99 -6.54 -3.60
C ALA A 358 -22.51 -7.31 -4.83
N LEU A 359 -22.98 -6.88 -6.01
CA LEU A 359 -22.63 -7.42 -7.33
C LEU A 359 -22.58 -6.27 -8.35
N PHE A 360 -21.41 -6.07 -8.96
CA PHE A 360 -21.17 -5.15 -10.07
C PHE A 360 -20.85 -5.96 -11.33
N ARG A 361 -21.14 -5.40 -12.51
CA ARG A 361 -20.97 -6.09 -13.80
C ARG A 361 -20.44 -5.13 -14.84
N THR A 362 -19.44 -5.57 -15.60
CA THR A 362 -18.90 -4.82 -16.73
C THR A 362 -19.91 -4.76 -17.87
N ARG A 363 -19.75 -3.80 -18.78
CA ARG A 363 -20.60 -3.69 -19.97
C ARG A 363 -20.41 -4.90 -20.89
N PHE A 364 -21.43 -5.16 -21.71
CA PHE A 364 -21.31 -6.15 -22.79
C PHE A 364 -20.27 -5.72 -23.82
N GLU A 365 -19.69 -6.70 -24.49
CA GLU A 365 -18.72 -6.51 -25.55
C GLU A 365 -19.44 -6.08 -26.84
N ASN A 366 -19.07 -4.92 -27.38
CA ASN A 366 -19.68 -4.38 -28.61
C ASN A 366 -19.07 -5.08 -29.84
N VAL A 367 -19.46 -6.34 -30.07
CA VAL A 367 -19.09 -7.10 -31.26
C VAL A 367 -19.75 -6.46 -32.49
N LYS A 368 -18.98 -5.65 -33.24
CA LYS A 368 -19.38 -5.14 -34.56
C LYS A 368 -19.34 -6.27 -35.61
N SER A 369 -20.18 -7.28 -35.47
CA SER A 369 -20.31 -8.33 -36.49
C SER A 369 -21.03 -7.78 -37.71
N ASN A 370 -20.27 -7.58 -38.80
CA ASN A 370 -20.82 -7.41 -40.15
C ASN A 370 -21.02 -8.78 -40.84
N VAL A 371 -20.96 -9.89 -40.09
CA VAL A 371 -21.07 -11.27 -40.59
C VAL A 371 -22.48 -11.78 -40.30
N PRO A 372 -23.22 -12.34 -41.29
CA PRO A 372 -24.64 -12.70 -41.15
C PRO A 372 -24.92 -13.98 -40.36
N TYR A 373 -23.90 -14.57 -39.71
CA TYR A 373 -24.08 -15.75 -38.85
C TYR A 373 -24.47 -15.36 -37.43
N ALA A 374 -25.17 -16.27 -36.74
CA ALA A 374 -25.90 -15.97 -35.51
C ALA A 374 -25.05 -15.29 -34.44
N SER A 375 -25.63 -14.25 -33.81
CA SER A 375 -25.02 -13.51 -32.70
C SER A 375 -24.61 -14.45 -31.58
N THR A 376 -23.30 -14.67 -31.42
CA THR A 376 -22.74 -15.37 -30.27
C THR A 376 -23.13 -14.65 -28.99
N PHE A 377 -23.67 -15.39 -28.01
CA PHE A 377 -24.21 -14.86 -26.76
C PHE A 377 -23.37 -13.72 -26.19
N ALA A 378 -24.00 -12.55 -25.95
CA ALA A 378 -23.31 -11.33 -25.58
C ALA A 378 -22.40 -11.53 -24.35
N SER A 379 -21.09 -11.57 -24.59
CA SER A 379 -20.04 -11.59 -23.58
C SER A 379 -20.03 -10.28 -22.80
N ARG A 380 -19.73 -10.35 -21.50
CA ARG A 380 -19.32 -9.18 -20.73
C ARG A 380 -17.81 -9.02 -20.85
N LYS A 381 -17.34 -7.77 -20.87
CA LYS A 381 -15.92 -7.47 -20.95
C LYS A 381 -15.17 -8.13 -19.77
N PRO A 382 -14.17 -8.98 -20.04
CA PRO A 382 -13.43 -9.67 -18.98
C PRO A 382 -12.59 -8.67 -18.16
N ILE A 383 -12.55 -8.89 -16.84
CA ILE A 383 -11.73 -8.11 -15.91
C ILE A 383 -10.32 -8.73 -15.89
N LEU A 384 -9.28 -7.90 -16.09
CA LEU A 384 -7.89 -8.28 -15.88
C LEU A 384 -7.52 -8.19 -14.39
N ASP A 385 -7.91 -7.09 -13.74
CA ASP A 385 -7.65 -6.87 -12.32
C ASP A 385 -8.72 -5.92 -11.72
N ALA A 386 -8.95 -6.03 -10.41
CA ALA A 386 -9.80 -5.13 -9.66
C ALA A 386 -9.26 -4.90 -8.25
N ALA A 387 -9.32 -3.66 -7.77
CA ALA A 387 -8.81 -3.26 -6.46
C ALA A 387 -9.78 -2.30 -5.76
N TRP A 388 -9.85 -2.41 -4.43
CA TRP A 388 -10.52 -1.44 -3.59
C TRP A 388 -9.82 -0.07 -3.64
N VAL A 389 -10.60 1.00 -3.66
CA VAL A 389 -10.14 2.40 -3.56
C VAL A 389 -11.09 3.22 -2.68
N SER A 390 -10.72 4.47 -2.46
CA SER A 390 -11.33 5.50 -1.62
C SER A 390 -11.67 5.01 -0.21
N GLY A 391 -10.68 4.45 0.48
CA GLY A 391 -10.83 3.98 1.86
C GLY A 391 -11.89 2.87 2.05
N GLY A 392 -12.14 2.09 0.99
CA GLY A 392 -13.01 0.93 1.01
C GLY A 392 -14.44 1.17 0.50
N HIS A 393 -14.72 2.36 -0.04
CA HIS A 393 -16.06 2.74 -0.52
C HIS A 393 -16.25 2.52 -2.03
N SER A 394 -15.20 2.18 -2.77
CA SER A 394 -15.26 2.03 -4.24
C SER A 394 -14.34 0.91 -4.73
N ILE A 395 -14.59 0.42 -5.94
CA ILE A 395 -13.80 -0.60 -6.63
C ILE A 395 -13.35 -0.03 -7.98
N LEU A 396 -12.04 0.00 -8.23
CA LEU A 396 -11.48 0.29 -9.54
C LEU A 396 -11.22 -1.04 -10.26
N ALA A 397 -11.66 -1.16 -11.51
CA ALA A 397 -11.47 -2.34 -12.35
C ALA A 397 -10.77 -1.98 -13.67
N LEU A 398 -9.86 -2.84 -14.11
CA LEU A 398 -9.20 -2.81 -15.42
C LEU A 398 -9.74 -3.95 -16.26
N LEU A 399 -10.22 -3.63 -17.46
CA LEU A 399 -10.81 -4.57 -18.41
C LEU A 399 -9.83 -4.92 -19.52
N ALA A 400 -10.02 -6.07 -20.16
CA ALA A 400 -9.06 -6.56 -21.16
C ALA A 400 -8.91 -5.63 -22.37
N ASP A 401 -9.90 -4.84 -22.77
CA ASP A 401 -9.81 -3.97 -23.95
C ASP A 401 -9.22 -2.57 -23.68
N GLY A 402 -8.50 -2.41 -22.56
CA GLY A 402 -7.87 -1.17 -22.12
C GLY A 402 -8.79 -0.22 -21.37
N GLU A 403 -10.10 -0.51 -21.30
CA GLU A 403 -11.04 0.25 -20.47
C GLU A 403 -10.71 0.06 -18.99
N TRP A 404 -10.65 1.15 -18.22
CA TRP A 404 -10.70 1.09 -16.77
C TRP A 404 -11.79 2.00 -16.24
N GLY A 405 -12.33 1.63 -15.08
CA GLY A 405 -13.43 2.37 -14.49
C GLY A 405 -13.62 2.08 -13.01
N LEU A 406 -14.55 2.82 -12.43
CA LEU A 406 -14.77 2.92 -11.00
C LEU A 406 -16.24 2.63 -10.67
N TRP A 407 -16.49 1.65 -9.80
CA TRP A 407 -17.80 1.44 -9.16
C TRP A 407 -17.78 2.02 -7.74
N ASP A 408 -18.82 2.76 -7.36
CA ASP A 408 -19.01 3.23 -5.99
C ASP A 408 -19.98 2.30 -5.23
N VAL A 409 -19.57 1.87 -4.03
CA VAL A 409 -20.24 0.84 -3.21
C VAL A 409 -21.25 1.46 -2.24
N LYS A 410 -20.98 2.66 -1.76
CA LYS A 410 -22.00 3.57 -1.20
C LYS A 410 -22.17 4.74 -2.17
N GLN A 411 -23.41 5.10 -2.50
CA GLN A 411 -23.73 6.28 -3.32
C GLN A 411 -24.03 7.49 -2.43
N ASP A 412 -23.05 7.89 -1.64
CA ASP A 412 -23.18 9.04 -0.75
C ASP A 412 -23.02 10.35 -1.55
N GLY A 413 -24.13 11.07 -1.77
CA GLY A 413 -24.07 12.54 -1.86
C GLY A 413 -23.79 13.24 -3.21
N SER A 414 -23.85 12.61 -4.40
CA SER A 414 -24.18 13.38 -5.64
C SER A 414 -24.53 12.52 -6.86
N LYS A 415 -25.57 12.95 -7.60
CA LYS A 415 -25.99 12.47 -8.96
C LYS A 415 -25.76 10.98 -9.20
N SER A 416 -26.64 10.13 -8.66
CA SER A 416 -26.65 8.70 -8.93
C SER A 416 -26.67 8.41 -10.43
N SER A 417 -25.82 7.47 -10.86
CA SER A 417 -25.97 6.82 -12.16
C SER A 417 -27.31 6.06 -12.16
N ALA A 418 -28.11 6.21 -13.23
CA ALA A 418 -29.38 5.51 -13.39
C ALA A 418 -29.22 3.97 -13.43
N ASP A 419 -28.00 3.47 -13.66
CA ASP A 419 -27.60 2.08 -13.40
C ASP A 419 -26.53 2.07 -12.28
N PRO A 420 -26.77 1.48 -11.10
CA PRO A 420 -25.77 1.34 -10.04
C PRO A 420 -24.65 0.34 -10.38
N SER A 421 -24.80 -0.45 -11.45
CA SER A 421 -23.74 -1.32 -11.99
C SER A 421 -22.81 -0.61 -12.98
N ALA A 422 -23.11 0.63 -13.38
CA ALA A 422 -22.27 1.39 -14.30
C ALA A 422 -21.08 2.04 -13.59
N PHE A 423 -20.00 2.27 -14.33
CA PHE A 423 -18.87 3.04 -13.81
C PHE A 423 -19.23 4.52 -13.63
N SER A 424 -18.94 5.10 -12.46
CA SER A 424 -19.10 6.53 -12.17
C SER A 424 -18.00 7.38 -12.81
N VAL A 425 -16.79 6.83 -12.89
CA VAL A 425 -15.65 7.38 -13.64
C VAL A 425 -15.10 6.28 -14.56
N ARG A 426 -14.81 6.62 -15.81
CA ARG A 426 -14.42 5.68 -16.88
C ARG A 426 -13.40 6.34 -17.80
N ASN A 427 -12.34 5.63 -18.14
CA ASN A 427 -11.29 6.08 -19.06
C ASN A 427 -10.59 4.86 -19.71
N PHE A 428 -9.55 5.08 -20.50
CA PHE A 428 -8.79 4.02 -21.18
C PHE A 428 -7.28 4.07 -20.87
N VAL A 429 -6.59 2.97 -21.14
CA VAL A 429 -5.13 2.81 -21.17
C VAL A 429 -4.71 2.02 -22.42
N GLY A 430 -3.48 2.23 -22.88
CA GLY A 430 -2.96 1.67 -24.13
C GLY A 430 -3.45 2.41 -25.38
N THR A 431 -3.06 1.92 -26.55
CA THR A 431 -3.35 2.53 -27.86
C THR A 431 -4.81 2.46 -28.33
N SER A 432 -5.75 1.97 -27.50
CA SER A 432 -7.16 1.78 -27.85
C SER A 432 -7.98 3.08 -28.03
N GLU A 433 -7.34 4.25 -27.94
CA GLU A 433 -7.96 5.57 -27.98
C GLU A 433 -8.36 6.02 -29.41
N SER A 434 -7.84 5.36 -30.46
CA SER A 434 -8.03 5.76 -31.87
C SER A 434 -9.43 5.50 -32.47
N ASP A 435 -10.04 4.34 -32.16
CA ASP A 435 -11.16 3.80 -32.97
C ASP A 435 -12.50 3.61 -32.21
N LYS A 436 -12.58 4.08 -30.95
CA LYS A 436 -13.75 3.92 -30.07
C LYS A 436 -14.52 5.22 -29.81
N SER A 437 -14.45 6.17 -30.74
CA SER A 437 -15.22 7.41 -30.69
C SER A 437 -16.74 7.15 -30.76
N SER A 438 -17.44 7.68 -29.75
CA SER A 438 -18.88 7.96 -29.69
C SER A 438 -19.83 7.24 -30.69
N ASN A 439 -20.39 6.09 -30.27
CA ASN A 439 -21.82 5.80 -30.48
C ASN A 439 -22.29 4.68 -29.54
N GLY A 440 -23.00 5.08 -28.48
CA GLY A 440 -23.59 4.21 -27.45
C GLY A 440 -24.32 5.10 -26.44
N ALA A 441 -25.64 4.98 -26.37
CA ALA A 441 -26.49 6.11 -25.94
C ALA A 441 -26.57 6.32 -24.42
N SER A 442 -26.17 7.51 -23.95
CA SER A 442 -26.72 8.16 -22.74
C SER A 442 -26.33 9.64 -22.59
N SER A 443 -26.42 10.47 -23.65
CA SER A 443 -26.33 11.94 -23.54
C SER A 443 -27.06 12.66 -24.69
N PRO A 444 -27.63 13.86 -24.47
CA PRO A 444 -28.45 14.54 -25.47
C PRO A 444 -27.64 15.36 -26.48
N LYS A 445 -27.85 15.07 -27.78
CA LYS A 445 -27.65 15.91 -28.98
C LYS A 445 -26.72 17.15 -28.83
N SER A 446 -25.44 16.99 -29.18
CA SER A 446 -24.60 18.09 -29.68
C SER A 446 -24.30 17.91 -31.17
N ARG A 447 -25.14 18.48 -32.05
CA ARG A 447 -24.90 18.49 -33.50
C ARG A 447 -23.90 19.59 -33.89
N SER A 448 -22.61 19.29 -33.86
CA SER A 448 -21.62 20.09 -34.60
C SER A 448 -20.41 19.24 -35.02
N GLY A 449 -20.40 18.82 -36.29
CA GLY A 449 -19.25 18.17 -36.90
C GLY A 449 -18.31 19.22 -37.50
N ARG A 450 -17.28 19.63 -36.75
CA ARG A 450 -16.09 20.30 -37.31
C ARG A 450 -14.84 19.72 -36.66
N SER A 451 -13.88 19.34 -37.50
CA SER A 451 -12.56 18.88 -37.09
C SER A 451 -11.80 20.01 -36.39
N SER A 452 -11.53 19.87 -35.09
CA SER A 452 -10.66 20.79 -34.37
C SER A 452 -9.21 20.55 -34.78
N LEU A 453 -8.73 21.29 -35.77
CA LEU A 453 -7.34 21.28 -36.24
C LEU A 453 -6.43 22.02 -35.26
N VAL A 454 -6.30 21.48 -34.04
CA VAL A 454 -5.26 21.92 -33.11
C VAL A 454 -3.92 21.44 -33.66
N PRO A 455 -2.92 22.32 -33.88
CA PRO A 455 -1.62 21.89 -34.40
C PRO A 455 -0.95 20.93 -33.42
N MET A 456 -0.63 19.73 -33.90
CA MET A 456 0.02 18.69 -33.09
C MET A 456 1.40 19.16 -32.62
N THR A 457 1.65 19.06 -31.31
CA THR A 457 2.97 19.32 -30.72
C THR A 457 4.02 18.37 -31.30
N PRO A 458 5.32 18.72 -31.32
CA PRO A 458 6.35 17.88 -31.94
C PRO A 458 6.36 16.42 -31.43
N ASN A 459 6.14 16.20 -30.13
CA ASN A 459 6.04 14.85 -29.56
C ASN A 459 4.80 14.08 -30.03
N THR A 460 3.64 14.73 -30.19
CA THR A 460 2.45 14.04 -30.71
C THR A 460 2.61 13.74 -32.21
N ARG A 461 3.16 14.68 -33.01
CA ARG A 461 3.49 14.44 -34.42
C ARG A 461 4.46 13.27 -34.60
N ARG A 462 5.51 13.20 -33.75
CA ARG A 462 6.47 12.07 -33.74
C ARG A 462 5.79 10.75 -33.43
N ARG A 463 4.90 10.68 -32.44
CA ARG A 463 4.16 9.45 -32.10
C ARG A 463 3.27 8.99 -33.25
N THR A 464 2.55 9.89 -33.93
CA THR A 464 1.76 9.52 -35.12
C THR A 464 2.64 8.99 -36.24
N GLN A 465 3.82 9.58 -36.45
CA GLN A 465 4.78 9.13 -37.46
C GLN A 465 5.34 7.73 -37.12
N GLU A 466 5.76 7.50 -35.88
CA GLU A 466 6.28 6.18 -35.45
C GLU A 466 5.21 5.09 -35.58
N VAL A 467 3.93 5.37 -35.26
CA VAL A 467 2.81 4.44 -35.46
C VAL A 467 2.49 4.18 -36.94
N LEU A 468 2.57 5.21 -37.80
CA LEU A 468 2.29 5.06 -39.24
C LEU A 468 3.40 4.29 -39.98
N PHE A 469 4.67 4.49 -39.61
CA PHE A 469 5.82 3.92 -40.36
C PHE A 469 6.30 2.56 -39.85
N GLN A 470 5.95 2.14 -38.62
CA GLN A 470 6.30 0.80 -38.11
C GLN A 470 5.27 -0.28 -38.50
N GLY A 471 4.14 0.12 -39.10
CA GLY A 471 2.99 -0.74 -39.33
C GLY A 471 2.21 -1.00 -38.05
N ASN A 472 0.91 -1.33 -38.17
CA ASN A 472 0.11 -1.71 -37.02
C ASN A 472 0.44 -3.16 -36.64
N PRO A 473 1.11 -3.44 -35.50
CA PRO A 473 1.29 -4.82 -35.05
C PRO A 473 -0.10 -5.40 -34.83
N SER A 474 -0.37 -6.59 -35.40
CA SER A 474 -1.67 -7.26 -35.34
C SER A 474 -2.23 -7.19 -33.92
N THR A 475 -3.45 -6.65 -33.75
CA THR A 475 -3.98 -6.14 -32.46
C THR A 475 -4.28 -7.25 -31.45
N SER A 476 -3.22 -7.89 -30.95
CA SER A 476 -3.25 -8.79 -29.81
C SER A 476 -3.54 -7.97 -28.56
N ILE A 477 -4.79 -8.04 -28.11
CA ILE A 477 -5.23 -7.44 -26.86
C ILE A 477 -4.27 -7.87 -25.73
N PRO A 478 -3.59 -6.94 -25.02
CA PRO A 478 -2.66 -7.28 -23.96
C PRO A 478 -3.27 -8.22 -22.91
N THR A 479 -2.80 -9.46 -22.89
CA THR A 479 -3.33 -10.54 -22.03
C THR A 479 -2.95 -10.41 -20.56
N ARG A 480 -2.34 -9.28 -20.17
CA ARG A 480 -1.84 -9.00 -18.82
C ARG A 480 -1.99 -7.51 -18.50
N GLY A 481 -2.42 -7.23 -17.29
CA GLY A 481 -2.46 -5.92 -16.68
C GLY A 481 -2.73 -6.05 -15.19
N GLY A 482 -2.66 -4.95 -14.46
CA GLY A 482 -2.91 -4.96 -13.02
C GLY A 482 -2.99 -3.58 -12.39
N ILE A 483 -3.50 -3.55 -11.16
CA ILE A 483 -3.75 -2.32 -10.39
C ILE A 483 -3.02 -2.41 -9.05
N SER A 484 -2.15 -1.44 -8.78
CA SER A 484 -1.53 -1.23 -7.47
C SER A 484 -2.13 0.01 -6.83
N VAL A 485 -2.77 -0.13 -5.67
CA VAL A 485 -3.37 0.99 -4.91
C VAL A 485 -2.60 1.20 -3.62
N ALA A 486 -2.09 2.43 -3.41
CA ALA A 486 -1.35 2.79 -2.22
C ALA A 486 -1.97 4.04 -1.57
N ALA A 487 -2.55 3.84 -0.39
CA ALA A 487 -3.24 4.85 0.39
C ALA A 487 -2.34 5.41 1.50
N LEU A 488 -2.55 6.66 1.89
CA LEU A 488 -2.02 7.23 3.12
C LEU A 488 -3.19 7.77 3.96
N ALA A 489 -3.25 7.37 5.22
CA ALA A 489 -4.32 7.77 6.13
C ALA A 489 -4.22 9.27 6.46
N SER A 490 -5.32 10.01 6.23
CA SER A 490 -5.48 11.36 6.76
C SER A 490 -5.70 11.30 8.27
N THR A 491 -5.21 12.32 8.98
CA THR A 491 -5.47 12.53 10.41
C THR A 491 -6.62 13.51 10.68
N ASN A 492 -7.07 14.25 9.67
CA ASN A 492 -7.86 15.48 9.87
C ASN A 492 -9.30 15.34 9.34
N GLY A 493 -9.86 14.13 9.37
CA GLY A 493 -11.18 13.81 8.76
C GLY A 493 -11.17 13.72 7.22
N ASP A 494 -10.29 14.49 6.57
CA ASP A 494 -10.06 14.54 5.13
C ASP A 494 -9.96 13.16 4.44
N ALA A 495 -10.31 13.12 3.15
CA ALA A 495 -10.20 11.91 2.33
C ALA A 495 -8.75 11.37 2.28
N ALA A 496 -8.60 10.04 2.33
CA ALA A 496 -7.29 9.39 2.28
C ALA A 496 -6.56 9.69 0.96
N LEU A 497 -5.28 10.04 1.04
CA LEU A 497 -4.46 10.34 -0.13
C LEU A 497 -4.06 9.03 -0.83
N GLU A 498 -4.72 8.74 -1.95
CA GLU A 498 -4.56 7.49 -2.70
C GLU A 498 -3.89 7.72 -4.05
N SER A 499 -2.74 7.07 -4.24
CA SER A 499 -2.04 6.94 -5.52
C SER A 499 -2.32 5.56 -6.12
N ILE A 500 -2.71 5.56 -7.39
CA ILE A 500 -3.02 4.34 -8.16
C ILE A 500 -2.00 4.20 -9.29
N VAL A 501 -1.54 2.98 -9.50
CA VAL A 501 -0.73 2.62 -10.67
C VAL A 501 -1.44 1.50 -11.42
N ILE A 502 -1.77 1.76 -12.68
CA ILE A 502 -2.38 0.81 -13.61
C ILE A 502 -1.30 0.40 -14.59
N TRP A 503 -1.05 -0.89 -14.78
CA TRP A 503 -0.16 -1.38 -15.84
C TRP A 503 -0.93 -2.27 -16.81
N TYR A 504 -0.55 -2.23 -18.08
CA TYR A 504 -1.26 -2.89 -19.17
C TYR A 504 -0.25 -3.28 -20.26
N GLY A 505 -0.07 -4.59 -20.47
CA GLY A 505 0.99 -5.15 -21.31
C GLY A 505 2.39 -4.78 -20.80
N LYS A 506 2.98 -3.74 -21.40
CA LYS A 506 4.30 -3.16 -21.07
C LYS A 506 4.22 -1.68 -20.64
N GLU A 507 3.06 -1.05 -20.76
CA GLU A 507 2.86 0.36 -20.40
C GLU A 507 2.43 0.47 -18.94
N ILE A 508 2.94 1.49 -18.23
CA ILE A 508 2.57 1.80 -16.85
C ILE A 508 2.01 3.22 -16.78
N TYR A 509 0.92 3.37 -16.03
CA TYR A 509 0.18 4.60 -15.86
C TYR A 509 0.02 4.91 -14.37
N ARG A 510 0.20 6.16 -13.96
CA ARG A 510 0.11 6.62 -12.57
C ARG A 510 -0.95 7.71 -12.43
N LEU A 511 -1.76 7.60 -11.38
CA LEU A 511 -2.60 8.65 -10.83
C LEU A 511 -2.07 8.98 -9.43
N THR A 512 -1.60 10.20 -9.20
CA THR A 512 -0.99 10.59 -7.90
C THR A 512 -2.02 10.80 -6.80
N ASP A 513 -3.24 11.20 -7.16
CA ASP A 513 -4.32 11.53 -6.22
C ASP A 513 -5.68 11.23 -6.86
N LEU A 514 -6.36 10.18 -6.38
CA LEU A 514 -7.70 9.80 -6.87
C LEU A 514 -8.77 10.85 -6.53
N ALA A 515 -8.74 11.47 -5.36
CA ALA A 515 -9.78 12.40 -4.92
C ALA A 515 -9.77 13.67 -5.78
N LYS A 516 -8.58 14.26 -6.00
CA LYS A 516 -8.38 15.39 -6.90
C LYS A 516 -8.74 15.03 -8.36
N TYR A 517 -8.54 13.78 -8.79
CA TYR A 517 -8.98 13.32 -10.11
C TYR A 517 -10.50 13.22 -10.23
N ARG A 518 -11.20 12.61 -9.25
CA ARG A 518 -12.67 12.55 -9.20
C ARG A 518 -13.29 13.95 -9.24
N ALA A 519 -12.78 14.87 -8.42
CA ALA A 519 -13.27 16.25 -8.38
C ALA A 519 -13.15 16.95 -9.75
N ARG A 520 -12.02 16.77 -10.45
CA ARG A 520 -11.83 17.29 -11.82
C ARG A 520 -12.72 16.58 -12.85
N ALA A 521 -12.94 15.27 -12.74
CA ALA A 521 -13.85 14.55 -13.61
C ALA A 521 -15.30 15.06 -13.45
N ALA A 522 -15.77 15.23 -12.22
CA ALA A 522 -17.09 15.79 -11.93
C ALA A 522 -17.25 17.22 -12.48
N SER A 523 -16.24 18.09 -12.34
CA SER A 523 -16.29 19.46 -12.88
C SER A 523 -16.11 19.53 -14.40
N SER A 524 -15.42 18.58 -15.04
CA SER A 524 -15.25 18.58 -16.51
C SER A 524 -16.58 18.42 -17.27
N ASN A 525 -17.59 17.78 -16.65
CA ASN A 525 -18.95 17.73 -17.18
C ASN A 525 -19.67 19.10 -17.17
N ALA A 526 -19.05 20.17 -16.65
CA ALA A 526 -19.55 21.54 -16.68
C ALA A 526 -18.90 22.42 -17.79
N GLY A 527 -18.18 21.83 -18.74
CA GLY A 527 -17.85 22.47 -20.04
C GLY A 527 -16.46 23.13 -20.17
N ASN A 528 -15.70 23.32 -19.08
CA ASN A 528 -14.36 23.90 -19.16
C ASN A 528 -13.27 22.84 -19.45
N SER A 529 -12.94 22.67 -20.73
CA SER A 529 -11.95 21.70 -21.21
C SER A 529 -10.50 22.22 -21.11
N LEU A 530 -9.93 22.22 -19.90
CA LEU A 530 -8.48 22.44 -19.69
C LEU A 530 -7.72 21.10 -19.52
N PRO A 531 -6.67 20.83 -20.32
CA PRO A 531 -5.84 19.64 -20.15
C PRO A 531 -4.85 19.83 -18.98
N GLY A 532 -5.30 19.52 -17.76
CA GLY A 532 -4.49 19.49 -16.52
C GLY A 532 -4.38 18.06 -15.95
N PRO A 533 -3.32 17.75 -15.18
CA PRO A 533 -2.72 16.41 -15.14
C PRO A 533 -3.74 15.29 -14.89
N GLY A 534 -4.00 14.53 -15.95
CA GLY A 534 -4.73 13.28 -15.92
C GLY A 534 -3.80 12.10 -15.58
N LEU A 535 -4.21 10.91 -16.02
CA LEU A 535 -3.44 9.68 -15.88
C LEU A 535 -2.09 9.80 -16.62
N PHE A 536 -0.97 9.78 -15.89
CA PHE A 536 0.37 9.98 -16.44
C PHE A 536 1.01 8.66 -16.84
N GLN A 537 1.51 8.54 -18.08
CA GLN A 537 2.26 7.37 -18.52
C GLN A 537 3.72 7.44 -18.01
N VAL A 538 4.15 6.43 -17.27
CA VAL A 538 5.55 6.28 -16.82
C VAL A 538 6.35 5.68 -17.97
N HIS A 539 7.13 6.52 -18.64
CA HIS A 539 7.97 6.14 -19.78
C HIS A 539 9.31 5.51 -19.37
N ASP A 540 10.04 4.99 -20.36
CA ASP A 540 11.47 4.65 -20.30
C ASP A 540 11.92 3.55 -19.32
N ILE A 541 10.98 2.81 -18.73
CA ILE A 541 11.25 1.67 -17.85
C ILE A 541 12.03 0.57 -18.61
N PRO A 542 13.24 0.18 -18.17
CA PRO A 542 14.11 -0.74 -18.91
C PRO A 542 13.71 -2.21 -18.71
N LEU A 543 12.57 -2.62 -19.28
CA LEU A 543 12.04 -4.00 -19.20
C LEU A 543 12.87 -5.03 -19.98
N LEU A 544 13.75 -4.60 -20.90
CA LEU A 544 14.63 -5.47 -21.71
C LEU A 544 13.91 -6.65 -22.38
N GLY A 545 12.73 -6.38 -22.94
CA GLY A 545 11.90 -7.37 -23.64
C GLY A 545 10.92 -8.15 -22.75
N GLU A 546 11.20 -8.29 -21.46
CA GLU A 546 10.37 -9.04 -20.50
C GLU A 546 8.97 -8.42 -20.31
N SER A 547 8.03 -9.24 -19.81
CA SER A 547 6.71 -8.80 -19.36
C SER A 547 6.76 -8.30 -17.92
N ILE A 548 5.99 -7.28 -17.59
CA ILE A 548 5.66 -6.96 -16.20
C ILE A 548 4.94 -8.16 -15.56
N VAL A 549 5.31 -8.48 -14.32
CA VAL A 549 4.75 -9.57 -13.52
C VAL A 549 3.97 -9.00 -12.32
N SER A 550 4.57 -8.07 -11.57
CA SER A 550 3.87 -7.31 -10.53
C SER A 550 4.36 -5.87 -10.44
N VAL A 551 3.51 -4.99 -9.89
CA VAL A 551 3.82 -3.60 -9.59
C VAL A 551 3.39 -3.32 -8.15
N GLY A 552 4.33 -2.83 -7.35
CA GLY A 552 4.09 -2.26 -6.03
C GLY A 552 4.45 -0.77 -6.01
N GLN A 553 4.03 -0.09 -4.96
CA GLN A 553 4.43 1.30 -4.67
C GLN A 553 5.13 1.32 -3.31
N PHE A 554 6.15 2.18 -3.17
CA PHE A 554 6.75 2.48 -1.88
C PHE A 554 5.90 3.49 -1.10
N ASP A 555 6.06 3.51 0.22
CA ASP A 555 5.46 4.52 1.08
C ASP A 555 6.23 5.84 1.09
N ILE A 556 5.49 6.91 1.34
CA ILE A 556 5.95 8.30 1.40
C ILE A 556 5.37 8.96 2.64
N THR A 557 6.04 10.01 3.13
CA THR A 557 5.57 10.81 4.26
C THR A 557 4.31 11.61 3.92
N LYS A 558 3.59 12.08 4.96
CA LYS A 558 2.44 12.99 4.78
C LYS A 558 2.85 14.28 4.06
N LYS A 559 4.04 14.83 4.34
CA LYS A 559 4.59 16.03 3.70
C LYS A 559 4.79 15.81 2.20
N GLU A 560 5.42 14.70 1.80
CA GLU A 560 5.57 14.32 0.39
C GLU A 560 4.22 14.11 -0.32
N ALA A 561 3.26 13.46 0.34
CA ALA A 561 1.92 13.23 -0.22
C ALA A 561 1.12 14.54 -0.40
N GLN A 562 1.23 15.49 0.54
CA GLN A 562 0.65 16.83 0.43
C GLN A 562 1.29 17.63 -0.71
N MET A 563 2.61 17.55 -0.87
CA MET A 563 3.36 18.11 -2.01
C MET A 563 3.16 17.34 -3.34
N ALA A 564 2.29 16.32 -3.36
CA ALA A 564 2.00 15.45 -4.50
C ALA A 564 3.25 14.76 -5.13
N VAL A 565 4.28 14.51 -4.32
CA VAL A 565 5.51 13.82 -4.73
C VAL A 565 5.15 12.40 -5.20
N PRO A 566 5.53 11.99 -6.43
CA PRO A 566 5.15 10.67 -6.94
C PRO A 566 5.85 9.53 -6.17
N ARG A 567 5.06 8.64 -5.54
CA ARG A 567 5.56 7.40 -4.90
C ARG A 567 6.49 6.64 -5.84
N SER A 568 7.65 6.22 -5.34
CA SER A 568 8.54 5.31 -6.07
C SER A 568 7.85 3.98 -6.36
N LEU A 569 8.20 3.32 -7.47
CA LEU A 569 7.61 2.03 -7.87
C LEU A 569 8.57 0.88 -7.61
N LEU A 570 8.01 -0.26 -7.21
CA LEU A 570 8.65 -1.57 -7.26
C LEU A 570 8.07 -2.33 -8.46
N LEU A 571 8.91 -2.74 -9.40
CA LEU A 571 8.49 -3.48 -10.59
C LEU A 571 9.15 -4.86 -10.59
N SER A 572 8.35 -5.92 -10.67
CA SER A 572 8.84 -7.27 -10.89
C SER A 572 8.69 -7.60 -12.38
N ALA A 573 9.81 -7.89 -13.04
CA ALA A 573 9.84 -8.60 -14.32
C ALA A 573 10.01 -10.12 -14.04
N GLY A 574 10.46 -10.89 -15.04
CA GLY A 574 10.73 -12.31 -14.90
C GLY A 574 12.01 -12.59 -14.10
N TYR A 575 13.15 -12.03 -14.52
CA TYR A 575 14.45 -12.21 -13.83
C TYR A 575 15.02 -10.90 -13.28
N ARG A 576 14.20 -9.84 -13.19
CA ARG A 576 14.63 -8.51 -12.74
C ARG A 576 13.66 -7.89 -11.76
N LEU A 577 14.21 -7.21 -10.77
CA LEU A 577 13.51 -6.29 -9.88
C LEU A 577 13.99 -4.88 -10.22
N ILE A 578 13.08 -3.99 -10.62
CA ILE A 578 13.39 -2.62 -11.02
C ILE A 578 12.70 -1.66 -10.05
N ILE A 579 13.47 -0.89 -9.30
CA ILE A 579 12.94 0.22 -8.49
C ILE A 579 12.98 1.49 -9.34
N SER A 580 11.84 2.13 -9.55
CA SER A 580 11.74 3.40 -10.28
C SER A 580 11.48 4.54 -9.30
N THR A 581 12.47 5.39 -9.08
CA THR A 581 12.35 6.60 -8.27
C THR A 581 12.22 7.84 -9.17
N VAL A 582 11.74 8.95 -8.60
CA VAL A 582 11.90 10.28 -9.19
C VAL A 582 12.99 10.97 -8.38
N THR A 583 14.16 11.18 -8.99
CA THR A 583 15.25 11.90 -8.35
C THR A 583 15.01 13.39 -8.52
N ASN A 584 14.69 14.06 -7.42
CA ASN A 584 14.84 15.50 -7.31
C ASN A 584 16.34 15.82 -7.29
N GLN A 585 16.98 15.87 -8.46
CA GLN A 585 18.32 16.45 -8.58
C GLN A 585 18.21 17.89 -8.10
N VAL A 586 18.98 18.21 -7.05
CA VAL A 586 19.04 19.56 -6.51
C VAL A 586 20.00 20.35 -7.38
N ALA A 587 19.46 21.05 -8.36
CA ALA A 587 20.14 22.21 -8.92
C ALA A 587 20.25 23.26 -7.80
N ASP A 588 21.47 23.70 -7.52
CA ASP A 588 21.89 24.73 -6.56
C ASP A 588 21.36 24.56 -5.13
N ARG A 589 22.17 23.90 -4.28
CA ARG A 589 21.94 23.76 -2.83
C ARG A 589 22.96 24.53 -1.99
N ASP A 590 23.02 25.85 -2.15
CA ASP A 590 23.89 26.75 -1.35
C ASP A 590 23.13 27.90 -0.64
N ALA A 591 21.80 27.84 -0.56
CA ALA A 591 21.00 28.84 0.17
C ALA A 591 19.80 28.26 0.93
N SER A 592 18.89 27.58 0.22
CA SER A 592 17.52 27.35 0.71
C SER A 592 17.37 26.39 1.90
N THR A 593 18.33 25.49 2.16
CA THR A 593 18.21 24.49 3.25
C THR A 593 19.00 24.82 4.50
N ALA A 594 19.85 25.86 4.49
CA ALA A 594 20.32 26.46 5.73
C ALA A 594 19.13 27.23 6.33
N SER A 595 18.63 28.23 5.61
CA SER A 595 17.53 29.10 6.05
C SER A 595 16.27 28.34 6.48
N ALA A 596 15.94 27.20 5.86
CA ALA A 596 14.78 26.39 6.26
C ALA A 596 14.96 25.56 7.55
N LYS A 597 16.19 25.44 8.06
CA LYS A 597 16.50 24.89 9.40
C LYS A 597 16.68 26.04 10.40
N ASP A 598 17.43 27.06 10.01
CA ASP A 598 17.68 28.26 10.80
C ASP A 598 16.35 28.93 11.22
N GLN A 599 15.39 29.10 10.31
CA GLN A 599 14.07 29.68 10.61
C GLN A 599 13.23 28.86 11.59
N VAL A 600 13.42 27.53 11.67
CA VAL A 600 12.70 26.68 12.63
C VAL A 600 13.33 26.81 14.02
N GLU A 601 14.66 26.81 14.09
CA GLU A 601 15.40 27.03 15.34
C GLU A 601 15.21 28.47 15.86
N GLU A 602 15.08 29.45 14.97
CA GLU A 602 14.73 30.85 15.26
C GLU A 602 13.27 31.01 15.74
N GLU A 603 12.28 30.34 15.12
CA GLU A 603 10.90 30.46 15.60
C GLU A 603 10.69 29.74 16.95
N ASP A 604 11.29 28.57 17.16
CA ASP A 604 11.20 27.88 18.46
C ASP A 604 11.99 28.61 19.56
N THR A 605 13.18 29.16 19.29
CA THR A 605 13.88 30.00 20.27
C THR A 605 13.08 31.25 20.63
N ARG A 606 12.47 31.92 19.65
CA ARG A 606 11.57 33.06 19.88
C ARG A 606 10.34 32.69 20.72
N ARG A 607 9.82 31.47 20.60
CA ARG A 607 8.72 30.96 21.44
C ARG A 607 9.18 30.73 22.89
N THR A 608 10.39 30.18 23.11
CA THR A 608 10.95 30.10 24.47
C THR A 608 11.21 31.48 25.08
N ASP A 609 11.76 32.43 24.33
CA ASP A 609 12.04 33.78 24.83
C ASP A 609 10.75 34.54 25.19
N GLN A 610 9.68 34.39 24.40
CA GLN A 610 8.35 34.91 24.76
C GLN A 610 7.74 34.22 25.99
N ALA A 611 7.95 32.90 26.17
CA ALA A 611 7.47 32.18 27.34
C ALA A 611 8.24 32.54 28.62
N LEU A 612 9.55 32.81 28.52
CA LEU A 612 10.38 33.31 29.63
C LEU A 612 10.05 34.77 29.98
N LEU A 613 9.78 35.61 28.98
CA LEU A 613 9.32 37.00 29.18
C LEU A 613 8.00 37.02 29.96
N ALA A 614 7.05 36.16 29.60
CA ALA A 614 5.75 36.04 30.28
C ALA A 614 5.85 35.55 31.74
N ARG A 615 7.01 35.03 32.16
CA ARG A 615 7.30 34.60 33.54
C ARG A 615 8.20 35.57 34.31
N GLY A 616 8.78 36.56 33.64
CA GLY A 616 9.81 37.43 34.21
C GLY A 616 11.19 36.76 34.34
N GLU A 617 11.39 35.61 33.68
CA GLU A 617 12.61 34.78 33.77
C GLU A 617 13.59 35.05 32.60
N LEU A 618 13.27 35.98 31.70
CA LEU A 618 14.09 36.30 30.53
C LEU A 618 15.36 37.07 30.90
N GLY A 619 16.53 36.46 30.65
CA GLY A 619 17.83 37.09 30.85
C GLY A 619 18.16 38.21 29.84
N LEU A 620 19.19 39.00 30.16
CA LEU A 620 19.65 40.14 29.33
C LEU A 620 19.90 39.76 27.85
N GLU A 621 20.43 38.56 27.61
CA GLU A 621 20.74 38.09 26.25
C GLU A 621 19.47 37.81 25.43
N GLY A 622 18.45 37.17 26.03
CA GLY A 622 17.15 36.95 25.39
C GLY A 622 16.38 38.25 25.15
N MET A 623 16.53 39.24 26.05
CA MET A 623 16.01 40.60 25.79
C MET A 623 16.69 41.26 24.59
N SER A 624 18.00 41.10 24.40
CA SER A 624 18.72 41.63 23.23
C SER A 624 18.17 41.01 21.94
N ARG A 625 18.00 39.68 21.90
CA ARG A 625 17.45 38.95 20.73
C ARG A 625 16.01 39.38 20.40
N LEU A 626 15.19 39.66 21.41
CA LEU A 626 13.83 40.19 21.21
C LEU A 626 13.83 41.65 20.73
N LEU A 627 14.81 42.46 21.14
CA LEU A 627 14.97 43.85 20.68
C LEU A 627 15.44 43.92 19.23
N ASP A 628 16.44 43.13 18.83
CA ASP A 628 16.93 43.07 17.45
C ASP A 628 15.84 42.57 16.48
N ASN A 629 15.01 41.62 16.92
CA ASN A 629 13.84 41.17 16.17
C ASN A 629 12.72 42.23 16.03
N MET A 630 12.70 43.26 16.89
CA MET A 630 11.80 44.40 16.73
C MET A 630 12.40 45.50 15.85
N THR A 631 13.71 45.75 15.90
CA THR A 631 14.38 46.74 15.02
C THR A 631 14.43 46.27 13.56
N GLY A 632 14.49 44.95 13.31
CA GLY A 632 14.34 44.37 11.97
C GLY A 632 12.95 44.53 11.35
N SER A 633 11.91 44.88 12.12
CA SER A 633 10.52 44.98 11.68
C SER A 633 10.04 46.43 11.56
N VAL A 634 10.52 47.16 10.55
CA VAL A 634 10.00 48.48 10.18
C VAL A 634 8.86 48.35 9.15
N PRO A 635 7.57 48.53 9.52
CA PRO A 635 6.48 48.48 8.55
C PRO A 635 6.35 49.81 7.79
N HIS A 636 6.28 49.74 6.46
CA HIS A 636 5.90 50.87 5.59
C HIS A 636 4.39 51.18 5.68
N ASN A 637 3.90 51.51 6.88
CA ASN A 637 2.54 52.02 7.09
C ASN A 637 2.56 53.56 7.01
N THR A 638 2.37 54.09 5.80
CA THR A 638 2.19 55.53 5.56
C THR A 638 0.87 56.03 6.16
N LEU A 639 0.94 56.56 7.39
CA LEU A 639 -0.17 57.27 8.06
C LEU A 639 -0.44 58.62 7.39
N THR A 640 -1.16 58.63 6.27
CA THR A 640 -1.64 59.85 5.62
C THR A 640 -2.85 60.42 6.35
N LEU A 641 -2.61 61.15 7.45
CA LEU A 641 -3.63 61.94 8.14
C LEU A 641 -3.23 63.44 8.16
N GLY A 642 -3.68 64.18 7.14
CA GLY A 642 -3.36 65.60 6.99
C GLY A 642 -4.19 66.26 5.90
N ASN A 643 -5.28 66.94 6.29
CA ASN A 643 -6.25 67.54 5.37
C ASN A 643 -6.30 69.08 5.55
N PRO A 644 -5.61 69.88 4.71
CA PRO A 644 -5.63 71.33 4.80
C PRO A 644 -6.79 71.94 4.00
N ARG A 645 -7.89 72.32 4.69
CA ARG A 645 -8.94 73.20 4.15
C ARG A 645 -8.78 74.63 4.68
N LYS A 646 -8.65 75.61 3.78
CA LYS A 646 -8.97 77.09 3.87
C LYS A 646 -8.01 77.90 2.97
N VAL A 647 -8.41 78.87 2.13
CA VAL A 647 -9.76 79.25 1.63
C VAL A 647 -9.73 79.31 0.06
N LEU A 648 -9.95 80.36 -0.76
CA LEU A 648 -10.45 81.75 -0.60
C LEU A 648 -11.11 82.30 -1.90
N PHE A 649 -12.44 82.07 -2.03
CA PHE A 649 -13.41 82.78 -2.89
C PHE A 649 -13.33 82.70 -4.44
N GLU A 650 -14.49 82.97 -5.04
CA GLU A 650 -14.76 83.16 -6.47
C GLU A 650 -14.40 84.59 -6.93
N GLY A 651 -14.35 84.80 -8.24
CA GLY A 651 -14.34 86.12 -8.87
C GLY A 651 -14.75 86.05 -10.34
N LEU A 652 -15.99 86.48 -10.62
CA LEU A 652 -16.77 86.38 -11.87
C LEU A 652 -17.34 84.97 -12.18
#